data_AF-A0A9E5AYS0-F1
#
_entry.id   AF-A0A9E5AYS0-F1
#
_cell.length_a   1.000
_cell.length_b   1.000
_cell.length_c   1.000
_cell.angle_alpha   90.00
_cell.angle_beta   90.00
_cell.angle_gamma   90.00
#
_symmetry.space_group_name_H-M   'P 1'
#
loop_
_entity.id
_entity.type
_entity.pdbx_description
1 polymer ?
#
loop_
_entity_poly.entity_id
_entity_poly.type
_entity_poly.pdbx_seq_one_letter_code
_entity_poly.pdbx_strand_id
1 'polypeptide(L)'
;MNFIRTLLLCIVLAAVARPAQAFVLIGLPSLNQNPTFNFTDDMGAPRDIKQGFRWNIPNLTYSFDASFVTFFGLDGINAVNEAFGVLNDFFTNGSYSGVTAMDLVADGFRSNYNTTAINTTAQNAQVMDIKSLVLGMLVNNMGLGNPHRHAFSINSVSTNLAGTQWNFNVVLRNWDPITYTSSASINNVAYSYRLIHDAPPSVPVTIAPSVMDMEEFTSDTSGDAWSAIAGIADAFYGNTALFWTDTPSLYGFGVYYHKDNAVGGANEPRHTLTYDDAGGLKYLYRTNNFVYESLDPSVVLVTPTQFLPITAIPVFPGPTGRLFPDILGGNQGLIPRRNLPGLPPGIPTVSVLPAPLPPVLVDVALRGGQDTMQFHYQPFDSLLGVTFTATNQTWTDVFVSTNGQNVVSSGNAFVIGQPSLKFFTQTIGRAIFQPDIIFVADDLGVSPDGVPIAWDRTAATNWIDNSTNNIGAVLLTTIPTGPGIITTAGAPIQYTFNKIAEGFEVIWSGEASVIGNTTPYSLWGHIFGPGSSDMTIFPNNGRMSIIENMLAPATLPPTISMVSDDGGLSPILTASLARTSETLTLIGQNLASVSSIEIIDTTNTNIIYQTISPIGMILSDQKISIPAGILNETTDNNGTASGRRVRARNSIGPAVGPEAFGITTGVPVITGTSADNDTFDRRGNSPLRVFGYGFKAVSSGTLTHLRVEDASGNLLQPASGTSTAVTFTVISDTEAEIPAGSSSPAITSLSDGANRRIRIARASAAGDLSATNSVPLIANVTTTPTITSVSTLSVSGSNFQRDGTVEINGTALNTATQIELVKSDGSSFSPTVVINLPAAGVGIESNGSRITISPNTLTNSGADASSSDTRRLKVSNLVGTGTLALASAFAVNTQPTVTAVSGFAATHPGAFDRSQATGDDLLITGTGLKAATEIQIVDESGLSLSTSIPLPITGVTVTDTSITIDTQTVQFGSGADSTSSSIYRRIRVISPRNDATAPISQNFQVALPPTFTSLTGSTGLASANFERNGTLVFNGTGLANFTQIQIVDSTGNAITSVTGLGQATLVGSGGAFGATSITVGTDSFTQGNLLDSVTALNRRVKVTNPVGSVVSDNNSSGAFTVSDEATFGTTAQTFAGLGFNASTTIYDLSVGSLVINGANFRGVKNIYFDYGNGSVSTATAVNASAPPAGISFSADGTQITITSAFSLPASWIGGGNRSVILNTAANRNATTFSTGSGITTQP
;
A
#
# COMPACT_ATOMS: atom_id res chain seq x y z
N MET A 1 33.16 -8.84 -25.08
CA MET A 1 32.73 -9.59 -23.87
C MET A 1 31.55 -8.94 -23.14
N ASN A 2 31.40 -7.61 -23.18
CA ASN A 2 30.22 -6.92 -22.64
C ASN A 2 28.92 -7.29 -23.38
N PHE A 3 28.97 -7.63 -24.67
CA PHE A 3 27.77 -7.94 -25.47
C PHE A 3 27.04 -9.24 -25.06
N ILE A 4 27.76 -10.29 -24.63
CA ILE A 4 27.17 -11.60 -24.28
C ILE A 4 26.65 -11.62 -22.83
N ARG A 5 27.26 -10.85 -21.92
CA ARG A 5 26.75 -10.68 -20.55
C ARG A 5 25.49 -9.80 -20.51
N THR A 6 25.38 -8.81 -21.39
CA THR A 6 24.14 -8.06 -21.62
C THR A 6 23.04 -8.98 -22.19
N LEU A 7 23.38 -9.97 -23.02
CA LEU A 7 22.38 -10.89 -23.57
C LEU A 7 21.87 -11.91 -22.54
N LEU A 8 22.73 -12.50 -21.71
CA LEU A 8 22.31 -13.52 -20.72
C LEU A 8 21.56 -12.93 -19.53
N LEU A 9 21.87 -11.71 -19.08
CA LEU A 9 21.15 -11.11 -17.97
C LEU A 9 19.75 -10.62 -18.39
N CYS A 10 19.60 -10.15 -19.63
CA CYS A 10 18.29 -9.87 -20.24
C CYS A 10 17.42 -11.14 -20.39
N ILE A 11 18.03 -12.33 -20.47
CA ILE A 11 17.30 -13.61 -20.50
C ILE A 11 16.86 -14.04 -19.08
N VAL A 12 17.62 -13.70 -18.02
CA VAL A 12 17.23 -14.03 -16.63
C VAL A 12 16.18 -13.06 -16.07
N LEU A 13 16.10 -11.82 -16.60
CA LEU A 13 14.93 -10.95 -16.43
C LEU A 13 13.65 -11.51 -17.10
N ALA A 14 13.74 -12.60 -17.87
CA ALA A 14 12.61 -13.20 -18.60
C ALA A 14 11.94 -14.41 -17.90
N ALA A 15 12.24 -14.69 -16.63
CA ALA A 15 11.55 -15.72 -15.82
C ALA A 15 10.56 -15.12 -14.80
N VAL A 16 9.93 -13.98 -15.14
CA VAL A 16 8.71 -13.52 -14.47
C VAL A 16 7.57 -14.41 -14.95
N ALA A 17 7.06 -15.29 -14.09
CA ALA A 17 5.82 -16.02 -14.31
C ALA A 17 4.71 -14.98 -14.55
N ARG A 18 4.27 -14.84 -15.81
CA ARG A 18 3.12 -13.99 -16.13
C ARG A 18 1.87 -14.78 -15.75
N PRO A 19 0.94 -14.25 -14.92
CA PRO A 19 -0.37 -14.87 -14.77
C PRO A 19 -1.02 -14.93 -16.16
N ALA A 20 -1.43 -16.12 -16.57
CA ALA A 20 -2.13 -16.37 -17.82
C ALA A 20 -3.59 -15.93 -17.65
N GLN A 21 -4.12 -15.13 -18.56
CA GLN A 21 -5.46 -14.52 -18.52
C GLN A 21 -6.46 -15.52 -19.10
N ALA A 22 -7.73 -15.60 -18.71
CA ALA A 22 -8.54 -16.74 -19.18
C ALA A 22 -10.05 -16.51 -19.33
N PHE A 23 -10.66 -17.23 -20.29
CA PHE A 23 -12.10 -17.28 -20.62
C PHE A 23 -12.72 -18.66 -20.38
N VAL A 24 -14.04 -18.71 -20.19
CA VAL A 24 -14.82 -19.95 -20.01
C VAL A 24 -15.78 -20.18 -21.17
N LEU A 25 -15.87 -21.43 -21.63
CA LEU A 25 -16.86 -21.89 -22.62
C LEU A 25 -18.09 -22.45 -21.91
N ILE A 26 -19.29 -22.22 -22.44
CA ILE A 26 -20.54 -22.73 -21.86
C ILE A 26 -21.31 -23.66 -22.83
N GLY A 27 -22.18 -24.51 -22.28
CA GLY A 27 -22.99 -25.45 -23.06
C GLY A 27 -23.73 -26.49 -22.20
N LEU A 28 -24.43 -27.43 -22.85
CA LEU A 28 -25.30 -28.40 -22.19
C LEU A 28 -24.57 -29.28 -21.14
N PRO A 29 -25.11 -29.46 -19.91
CA PRO A 29 -24.52 -30.29 -18.86
C PRO A 29 -24.28 -31.74 -19.30
N SER A 30 -23.15 -32.32 -18.90
CA SER A 30 -22.85 -33.75 -19.10
C SER A 30 -23.61 -34.60 -18.08
N LEU A 31 -23.83 -35.89 -18.35
CA LEU A 31 -24.60 -36.77 -17.46
C LEU A 31 -24.03 -36.91 -16.02
N ASN A 32 -22.72 -36.70 -15.86
CA ASN A 32 -22.02 -36.74 -14.56
C ASN A 32 -22.00 -35.39 -13.83
N GLN A 33 -22.51 -34.33 -14.47
CA GLN A 33 -22.62 -32.99 -13.92
C GLN A 33 -24.05 -32.80 -13.42
N ASN A 34 -24.21 -32.69 -12.10
CA ASN A 34 -25.51 -32.38 -11.52
C ASN A 34 -25.73 -30.87 -11.61
N PRO A 35 -26.79 -30.36 -12.26
CA PRO A 35 -27.05 -28.93 -12.36
C PRO A 35 -27.14 -28.22 -11.00
N THR A 36 -27.60 -28.90 -9.94
CA THR A 36 -27.63 -28.30 -8.60
C THR A 36 -26.27 -28.25 -7.90
N PHE A 37 -25.24 -28.89 -8.47
CA PHE A 37 -23.86 -28.85 -8.00
C PHE A 37 -23.02 -28.08 -9.01
N ASN A 38 -22.67 -26.83 -8.69
CA ASN A 38 -21.88 -25.85 -9.45
C ASN A 38 -22.54 -24.92 -10.48
N PHE A 39 -23.75 -25.16 -10.99
CA PHE A 39 -24.29 -24.30 -12.06
C PHE A 39 -25.82 -24.34 -12.15
N THR A 40 -26.46 -23.33 -11.56
CA THR A 40 -27.91 -23.07 -11.68
C THR A 40 -28.27 -22.10 -12.80
N ASP A 41 -27.35 -21.83 -13.74
CA ASP A 41 -27.57 -20.89 -14.86
C ASP A 41 -28.30 -21.56 -16.02
N ASP A 42 -29.19 -20.77 -16.64
CA ASP A 42 -30.02 -21.17 -17.78
C ASP A 42 -29.20 -21.44 -19.05
N MET A 43 -27.98 -20.90 -19.15
CA MET A 43 -27.04 -21.14 -20.26
C MET A 43 -26.28 -22.46 -20.15
N GLY A 44 -26.49 -23.22 -19.07
CA GLY A 44 -25.92 -24.54 -18.89
C GLY A 44 -24.65 -24.52 -18.04
N ALA A 45 -23.67 -25.35 -18.41
CA ALA A 45 -22.51 -25.66 -17.58
C ALA A 45 -21.19 -25.54 -18.37
N PRO A 46 -20.07 -25.20 -17.69
CA PRO A 46 -18.80 -24.93 -18.34
C PRO A 46 -18.23 -26.15 -19.08
N ARG A 47 -17.69 -25.91 -20.27
CA ARG A 47 -17.17 -26.90 -21.22
C ARG A 47 -15.64 -26.86 -21.30
N ASP A 48 -15.04 -28.00 -21.60
CA ASP A 48 -13.62 -28.07 -21.90
C ASP A 48 -13.32 -27.51 -23.30
N ILE A 49 -12.06 -27.17 -23.55
CA ILE A 49 -11.57 -26.83 -24.90
C ILE A 49 -12.00 -27.91 -25.90
N LYS A 50 -12.45 -27.49 -27.09
CA LYS A 50 -13.08 -28.33 -28.14
C LYS A 50 -14.47 -28.88 -27.82
N GLN A 51 -15.08 -28.55 -26.68
CA GLN A 51 -16.46 -28.94 -26.34
C GLN A 51 -17.44 -27.75 -26.27
N GLY A 52 -17.01 -26.55 -26.66
CA GLY A 52 -17.86 -25.36 -26.68
C GLY A 52 -19.00 -25.42 -27.71
N PHE A 53 -20.01 -24.58 -27.50
CA PHE A 53 -21.14 -24.39 -28.41
C PHE A 53 -21.01 -23.05 -29.11
N ARG A 54 -21.39 -22.98 -30.38
CA ARG A 54 -21.27 -21.77 -31.21
C ARG A 54 -22.34 -21.67 -32.29
N TRP A 55 -22.55 -20.48 -32.84
CA TRP A 55 -23.34 -20.30 -34.05
C TRP A 55 -22.55 -20.74 -35.29
N ASN A 56 -23.25 -21.34 -36.25
CA ASN A 56 -22.72 -21.68 -37.58
C ASN A 56 -23.40 -20.87 -38.71
N ILE A 57 -24.10 -19.79 -38.34
CA ILE A 57 -24.85 -18.91 -39.25
C ILE A 57 -24.16 -17.52 -39.27
N PRO A 58 -23.79 -16.97 -40.43
CA PRO A 58 -23.10 -15.68 -40.52
C PRO A 58 -24.00 -14.46 -40.30
N ASN A 59 -25.31 -14.57 -40.50
CA ASN A 59 -26.21 -13.42 -40.42
C ASN A 59 -27.39 -13.76 -39.54
N LEU A 60 -27.60 -12.98 -38.47
CA LEU A 60 -28.69 -13.14 -37.52
C LEU A 60 -29.57 -11.89 -37.55
N THR A 61 -30.84 -12.04 -37.21
CA THR A 61 -31.83 -10.96 -37.19
C THR A 61 -32.36 -10.73 -35.79
N TYR A 62 -32.58 -9.48 -35.42
CA TYR A 62 -33.18 -9.14 -34.13
C TYR A 62 -34.28 -8.07 -34.26
N SER A 63 -35.23 -8.11 -33.33
CA SER A 63 -36.41 -7.24 -33.33
C SER A 63 -36.96 -6.97 -31.93
N PHE A 64 -37.85 -5.98 -31.79
CA PHE A 64 -38.48 -5.60 -30.53
C PHE A 64 -39.97 -5.94 -30.55
N ASP A 65 -40.48 -6.52 -29.48
CA ASP A 65 -41.91 -6.71 -29.28
C ASP A 65 -42.60 -5.40 -28.87
N ALA A 66 -43.89 -5.27 -29.16
CA ALA A 66 -44.67 -4.09 -28.81
C ALA A 66 -44.60 -3.75 -27.31
N SER A 67 -44.51 -4.77 -26.44
CA SER A 67 -44.35 -4.56 -25.00
C SER A 67 -43.04 -3.86 -24.63
N PHE A 68 -41.93 -4.22 -25.28
CA PHE A 68 -40.64 -3.58 -25.08
C PHE A 68 -40.66 -2.14 -25.57
N VAL A 69 -41.19 -1.92 -26.78
CA VAL A 69 -41.32 -0.57 -27.36
C VAL A 69 -42.20 0.32 -26.49
N THR A 70 -43.28 -0.23 -25.91
CA THR A 70 -44.19 0.51 -25.02
C THR A 70 -43.51 0.96 -23.74
N PHE A 71 -42.66 0.11 -23.15
CA PHE A 71 -42.04 0.38 -21.85
C PHE A 71 -40.73 1.18 -21.97
N PHE A 72 -39.86 0.81 -22.91
CA PHE A 72 -38.53 1.42 -23.06
C PHE A 72 -38.45 2.49 -24.15
N GLY A 73 -39.43 2.56 -25.04
CA GLY A 73 -39.46 3.53 -26.14
C GLY A 73 -38.27 3.42 -27.09
N LEU A 74 -38.01 4.49 -27.85
CA LEU A 74 -36.88 4.54 -28.77
C LEU A 74 -35.54 4.53 -28.06
N ASP A 75 -35.42 5.17 -26.90
CA ASP A 75 -34.13 5.27 -26.21
C ASP A 75 -33.64 3.88 -25.75
N GLY A 76 -34.55 2.97 -25.35
CA GLY A 76 -34.19 1.58 -25.12
C GLY A 76 -33.86 0.81 -26.39
N ILE A 77 -34.55 1.07 -27.51
CA ILE A 77 -34.18 0.51 -28.82
C ILE A 77 -32.75 0.92 -29.20
N ASN A 78 -32.41 2.20 -29.02
CA ASN A 78 -31.06 2.71 -29.29
C ASN A 78 -30.02 2.04 -28.38
N ALA A 79 -30.31 1.91 -27.09
CA ALA A 79 -29.43 1.23 -26.14
C ALA A 79 -29.13 -0.23 -26.55
N VAL A 80 -30.15 -0.97 -26.99
CA VAL A 80 -29.98 -2.35 -27.50
C VAL A 80 -29.19 -2.36 -28.81
N ASN A 81 -29.47 -1.43 -29.73
CA ASN A 81 -28.74 -1.32 -30.99
C ASN A 81 -27.25 -1.02 -30.77
N GLU A 82 -26.90 -0.21 -29.77
CA GLU A 82 -25.50 0.03 -29.39
C GLU A 82 -24.79 -1.26 -28.95
N ALA A 83 -25.47 -2.12 -28.17
CA ALA A 83 -24.93 -3.43 -27.78
C ALA A 83 -24.67 -4.35 -28.99
N PHE A 84 -25.58 -4.38 -29.97
CA PHE A 84 -25.34 -5.10 -31.23
C PHE A 84 -24.23 -4.46 -32.08
N GLY A 85 -24.12 -3.13 -32.04
CA GLY A 85 -23.03 -2.39 -32.69
C GLY A 85 -21.66 -2.85 -32.22
N VAL A 86 -21.50 -3.09 -30.91
CA VAL A 86 -20.29 -3.67 -30.32
C VAL A 86 -19.94 -5.03 -30.93
N LEU A 87 -20.89 -5.97 -30.98
CA LEU A 87 -20.62 -7.30 -31.53
C LEU A 87 -20.40 -7.30 -33.05
N ASN A 88 -21.15 -6.48 -33.79
CA ASN A 88 -20.96 -6.32 -35.23
C ASN A 88 -19.55 -5.81 -35.56
N ASP A 89 -19.06 -4.81 -34.81
CA ASP A 89 -17.71 -4.27 -34.97
C ASP A 89 -16.62 -5.27 -34.56
N PHE A 90 -16.88 -6.11 -33.54
CA PHE A 90 -15.95 -7.17 -33.13
C PHE A 90 -15.67 -8.18 -34.25
N PHE A 91 -16.68 -8.59 -35.05
CA PHE A 91 -16.47 -9.57 -36.12
C PHE A 91 -15.83 -8.98 -37.37
N THR A 92 -16.10 -7.72 -37.69
CA THR A 92 -15.53 -7.04 -38.88
C THR A 92 -15.55 -5.53 -38.68
N ASN A 93 -14.39 -4.90 -38.88
CA ASN A 93 -14.22 -3.46 -38.77
C ASN A 93 -13.16 -2.93 -39.78
N GLY A 94 -12.68 -1.71 -39.57
CA GLY A 94 -11.68 -1.09 -40.44
C GLY A 94 -10.27 -1.69 -40.35
N SER A 95 -9.94 -2.38 -39.25
CA SER A 95 -8.61 -2.96 -38.98
C SER A 95 -8.49 -4.41 -39.46
N TYR A 96 -9.54 -5.21 -39.26
CA TYR A 96 -9.59 -6.61 -39.67
C TYR A 96 -10.99 -7.03 -40.13
N SER A 97 -11.04 -8.11 -40.93
CA SER A 97 -12.29 -8.75 -41.33
C SER A 97 -12.21 -10.23 -40.97
N GLY A 98 -13.03 -10.61 -39.99
CA GLY A 98 -13.06 -11.95 -39.41
C GLY A 98 -12.11 -12.14 -38.23
N VAL A 99 -12.54 -12.92 -37.25
CA VAL A 99 -11.79 -13.16 -36.01
C VAL A 99 -10.49 -13.95 -36.22
N THR A 100 -10.37 -14.67 -37.35
CA THR A 100 -9.12 -15.34 -37.74
C THR A 100 -8.03 -14.34 -38.07
N ALA A 101 -8.37 -13.22 -38.73
CA ALA A 101 -7.42 -12.17 -39.10
C ALA A 101 -7.07 -11.25 -37.93
N MET A 102 -7.95 -11.14 -36.94
CA MET A 102 -7.75 -10.35 -35.72
C MET A 102 -6.48 -10.80 -34.97
N ASP A 103 -5.65 -9.86 -34.54
CA ASP A 103 -4.52 -10.06 -33.64
C ASP A 103 -4.84 -9.38 -32.29
N LEU A 104 -4.99 -10.18 -31.23
CA LEU A 104 -5.36 -9.67 -29.90
C LEU A 104 -4.38 -8.61 -29.37
N VAL A 105 -3.13 -8.61 -29.84
CA VAL A 105 -2.11 -7.63 -29.44
C VAL A 105 -2.18 -6.38 -30.31
N ALA A 106 -2.14 -6.54 -31.64
CA ALA A 106 -2.11 -5.41 -32.56
C ALA A 106 -3.44 -4.64 -32.58
N ASP A 107 -4.56 -5.35 -32.40
CA ASP A 107 -5.91 -4.80 -32.37
C ASP A 107 -6.35 -4.43 -30.94
N GLY A 108 -5.41 -4.24 -30.00
CA GLY A 108 -5.70 -3.54 -28.74
C GLY A 108 -6.39 -4.32 -27.63
N PHE A 109 -6.73 -5.60 -27.82
CA PHE A 109 -7.32 -6.38 -26.73
C PHE A 109 -6.33 -6.68 -25.61
N ARG A 110 -5.03 -6.80 -25.93
CA ARG A 110 -3.97 -7.08 -24.95
C ARG A 110 -3.82 -5.87 -24.01
N SER A 111 -4.25 -6.05 -22.76
CA SER A 111 -4.38 -5.04 -21.70
C SER A 111 -5.77 -4.40 -21.56
N ASN A 112 -6.74 -4.80 -22.38
CA ASN A 112 -8.13 -4.40 -22.19
C ASN A 112 -8.82 -5.28 -21.13
N TYR A 113 -8.47 -5.09 -19.87
CA TYR A 113 -8.92 -5.96 -18.76
C TYR A 113 -10.22 -5.48 -18.12
N ASN A 114 -10.54 -4.19 -18.22
CA ASN A 114 -11.77 -3.64 -17.68
C ASN A 114 -12.33 -2.55 -18.60
N THR A 115 -13.62 -2.63 -18.90
CA THR A 115 -14.37 -1.66 -19.72
C THR A 115 -15.52 -0.98 -18.97
N THR A 116 -15.59 -1.14 -17.65
CA THR A 116 -16.63 -0.53 -16.79
C THR A 116 -16.38 0.95 -16.58
N ALA A 117 -17.44 1.75 -16.61
CA ALA A 117 -17.49 3.13 -16.13
C ALA A 117 -18.62 3.27 -15.09
N ILE A 118 -18.55 4.30 -14.26
CA ILE A 118 -19.52 4.55 -13.19
C ILE A 118 -20.21 5.89 -13.43
N ASN A 119 -21.54 5.87 -13.36
CA ASN A 119 -22.36 7.06 -13.23
C ASN A 119 -22.92 7.11 -11.80
N THR A 120 -22.37 7.99 -10.97
CA THR A 120 -22.71 8.07 -9.54
C THR A 120 -24.19 8.41 -9.31
N THR A 121 -24.81 9.19 -10.19
CA THR A 121 -26.24 9.53 -10.08
C THR A 121 -27.10 8.29 -10.34
N ALA A 122 -26.79 7.54 -11.40
CA ALA A 122 -27.45 6.27 -11.69
C ALA A 122 -27.25 5.24 -10.57
N GLN A 123 -26.05 5.19 -9.99
CA GLN A 123 -25.70 4.27 -8.91
C GLN A 123 -26.51 4.57 -7.64
N ASN A 124 -26.58 5.84 -7.23
CA ASN A 124 -27.40 6.27 -6.08
C ASN A 124 -28.88 6.04 -6.30
N ALA A 125 -29.34 6.10 -7.55
CA ALA A 125 -30.72 5.82 -7.95
C ALA A 125 -31.02 4.33 -8.18
N GLN A 126 -30.04 3.45 -7.98
CA GLN A 126 -30.15 2.00 -8.20
C GLN A 126 -30.61 1.62 -9.64
N VAL A 127 -30.09 2.34 -10.64
CA VAL A 127 -30.45 2.16 -12.05
C VAL A 127 -29.55 1.12 -12.72
N MET A 128 -30.14 0.13 -13.39
CA MET A 128 -29.43 -0.83 -14.25
C MET A 128 -29.36 -0.36 -15.70
N ASP A 129 -28.17 -0.42 -16.30
CA ASP A 129 -27.96 -0.06 -17.70
C ASP A 129 -28.38 -1.20 -18.66
N ILE A 130 -29.42 -0.97 -19.45
CA ILE A 130 -29.96 -1.97 -20.37
C ILE A 130 -28.97 -2.34 -21.48
N LYS A 131 -28.17 -1.38 -21.98
CA LYS A 131 -27.15 -1.61 -23.02
C LYS A 131 -26.11 -2.63 -22.55
N SER A 132 -25.56 -2.43 -21.36
CA SER A 132 -24.54 -3.30 -20.77
C SER A 132 -25.07 -4.71 -20.52
N LEU A 133 -26.26 -4.81 -19.94
CA LEU A 133 -26.90 -6.10 -19.67
C LEU A 133 -27.12 -6.90 -20.96
N VAL A 134 -27.64 -6.25 -22.00
CA VAL A 134 -27.86 -6.87 -23.30
C VAL A 134 -26.55 -7.34 -23.93
N LEU A 135 -25.49 -6.53 -23.83
CA LEU A 135 -24.17 -6.92 -24.32
C LEU A 135 -23.67 -8.22 -23.64
N GLY A 136 -23.79 -8.31 -22.31
CA GLY A 136 -23.43 -9.53 -21.57
C GLY A 136 -24.25 -10.75 -21.97
N MET A 137 -25.58 -10.60 -22.06
CA MET A 137 -26.47 -11.67 -22.53
C MET A 137 -26.13 -12.17 -23.93
N LEU A 138 -25.81 -11.25 -24.84
CA LEU A 138 -25.39 -11.60 -26.19
C LEU A 138 -24.08 -12.38 -26.17
N VAL A 139 -23.06 -11.93 -25.42
CA VAL A 139 -21.79 -12.67 -25.28
C VAL A 139 -22.03 -14.07 -24.71
N ASN A 140 -22.97 -14.24 -23.77
CA ASN A 140 -23.33 -15.58 -23.29
C ASN A 140 -23.94 -16.46 -24.39
N ASN A 141 -24.90 -15.92 -25.15
CA ASN A 141 -25.49 -16.59 -26.31
C ASN A 141 -24.56 -16.69 -27.53
N MET A 142 -23.32 -16.21 -27.44
CA MET A 142 -22.25 -16.51 -28.38
C MET A 142 -21.42 -17.74 -27.97
N GLY A 143 -21.64 -18.30 -26.78
CA GLY A 143 -21.00 -19.52 -26.28
C GLY A 143 -20.00 -19.33 -25.13
N LEU A 144 -19.91 -18.13 -24.55
CA LEU A 144 -19.04 -17.84 -23.40
C LEU A 144 -19.81 -17.82 -22.08
N GLY A 145 -19.22 -18.38 -21.03
CA GLY A 145 -19.75 -18.26 -19.66
C GLY A 145 -19.01 -17.19 -18.88
N ASN A 146 -19.55 -16.75 -17.76
CA ASN A 146 -18.84 -15.87 -16.84
C ASN A 146 -17.57 -16.58 -16.32
N PRO A 147 -16.36 -16.09 -16.67
CA PRO A 147 -15.13 -16.73 -16.24
C PRO A 147 -14.90 -16.60 -14.73
N HIS A 148 -15.51 -15.60 -14.09
CA HIS A 148 -15.40 -15.39 -12.65
C HIS A 148 -16.31 -16.29 -11.82
N ARG A 149 -17.23 -17.03 -12.46
CA ARG A 149 -18.16 -17.96 -11.79
C ARG A 149 -17.90 -19.43 -12.11
N HIS A 150 -17.19 -19.68 -13.21
CA HIS A 150 -17.05 -21.02 -13.78
C HIS A 150 -15.59 -21.41 -14.00
N ALA A 151 -14.66 -20.72 -13.34
CA ALA A 151 -13.26 -21.06 -13.41
C ALA A 151 -13.02 -22.42 -12.75
N PHE A 152 -13.54 -22.65 -11.55
CA PHE A 152 -13.37 -23.89 -10.82
C PHE A 152 -14.68 -24.67 -10.77
N SER A 153 -14.70 -25.86 -11.39
CA SER A 153 -15.91 -26.66 -11.54
C SER A 153 -15.81 -28.03 -10.89
N ILE A 154 -16.86 -28.45 -10.18
CA ILE A 154 -16.99 -29.85 -9.72
C ILE A 154 -17.15 -30.75 -10.94
N ASN A 155 -16.19 -31.65 -11.15
CA ASN A 155 -16.18 -32.62 -12.24
C ASN A 155 -16.75 -33.98 -11.82
N SER A 156 -16.49 -34.40 -10.58
CA SER A 156 -17.14 -35.58 -9.99
C SER A 156 -17.14 -35.52 -8.46
N VAL A 157 -18.10 -36.23 -7.87
CA VAL A 157 -18.28 -36.34 -6.43
C VAL A 157 -18.33 -37.81 -6.07
N SER A 158 -17.61 -38.20 -5.01
CA SER A 158 -17.64 -39.57 -4.48
C SER A 158 -17.68 -39.54 -2.96
N THR A 159 -18.27 -40.57 -2.34
CA THR A 159 -18.17 -40.75 -0.89
C THR A 159 -17.04 -41.71 -0.55
N ASN A 160 -16.48 -41.59 0.66
CA ASN A 160 -15.61 -42.64 1.18
C ASN A 160 -16.42 -43.93 1.44
N LEU A 161 -15.73 -45.07 1.59
CA LEU A 161 -16.37 -46.39 1.80
C LEU A 161 -17.26 -46.46 3.05
N ALA A 162 -17.03 -45.58 4.02
CA ALA A 162 -17.81 -45.49 5.26
C ALA A 162 -19.02 -44.53 5.17
N GLY A 163 -19.19 -43.77 4.08
CA GLY A 163 -20.23 -42.76 3.94
C GLY A 163 -20.11 -41.56 4.90
N THR A 164 -18.91 -41.32 5.44
CA THR A 164 -18.62 -40.27 6.43
C THR A 164 -17.88 -39.06 5.84
N GLN A 165 -17.55 -39.10 4.54
CA GLN A 165 -16.84 -38.02 3.85
C GLN A 165 -17.26 -37.95 2.39
N TRP A 166 -17.35 -36.73 1.89
CA TRP A 166 -17.52 -36.39 0.48
C TRP A 166 -16.17 -35.93 -0.10
N ASN A 167 -15.78 -36.52 -1.23
CA ASN A 167 -14.57 -36.20 -1.97
C ASN A 167 -14.96 -35.52 -3.29
N PHE A 168 -14.49 -34.29 -3.46
CA PHE A 168 -14.74 -33.48 -4.65
C PHE A 168 -13.54 -33.54 -5.58
N ASN A 169 -13.79 -33.84 -6.86
CA ASN A 169 -12.83 -33.65 -7.92
C ASN A 169 -13.14 -32.33 -8.61
N VAL A 170 -12.29 -31.32 -8.37
CA VAL A 170 -12.43 -29.97 -8.94
C VAL A 170 -11.50 -29.82 -10.14
N VAL A 171 -12.01 -29.25 -11.22
CA VAL A 171 -11.26 -29.00 -12.47
C VAL A 171 -11.32 -27.51 -12.80
N LEU A 172 -10.19 -26.98 -13.27
CA LEU A 172 -10.06 -25.62 -13.78
C LEU A 172 -10.49 -25.57 -15.24
N ARG A 173 -11.58 -24.86 -15.54
CA ARG A 173 -12.22 -24.78 -16.89
C ARG A 173 -12.11 -23.43 -17.57
N ASN A 174 -11.14 -22.66 -17.13
CA ASN A 174 -10.84 -21.36 -17.66
C ASN A 174 -9.56 -21.45 -18.49
N TRP A 175 -9.54 -20.87 -19.69
CA TRP A 175 -8.51 -21.11 -20.72
C TRP A 175 -7.83 -19.85 -21.19
N ASP A 176 -6.51 -19.90 -21.37
CA ASP A 176 -5.76 -18.74 -21.84
C ASP A 176 -6.02 -18.39 -23.32
N PRO A 177 -6.35 -17.12 -23.66
CA PRO A 177 -6.67 -16.68 -25.02
C PRO A 177 -5.63 -17.01 -26.10
N ILE A 178 -4.36 -17.18 -25.71
CA ILE A 178 -3.25 -17.41 -26.65
C ILE A 178 -2.86 -18.88 -26.65
N THR A 179 -2.61 -19.44 -25.47
CA THR A 179 -2.04 -20.78 -25.30
C THR A 179 -3.09 -21.88 -25.21
N TYR A 180 -4.33 -21.54 -24.85
CA TYR A 180 -5.43 -22.47 -24.57
C TYR A 180 -5.08 -23.48 -23.47
N THR A 181 -4.20 -23.10 -22.56
CA THR A 181 -3.90 -23.87 -21.35
C THR A 181 -4.79 -23.37 -20.20
N SER A 182 -5.11 -24.26 -19.26
CA SER A 182 -5.97 -23.89 -18.13
C SER A 182 -5.28 -22.84 -17.26
N SER A 183 -5.99 -21.78 -16.88
CA SER A 183 -5.46 -20.73 -16.00
C SER A 183 -6.48 -20.24 -14.97
N ALA A 184 -6.01 -20.01 -13.76
CA ALA A 184 -6.80 -19.45 -12.66
C ALA A 184 -6.72 -17.92 -12.60
N SER A 185 -6.04 -17.27 -13.55
CA SER A 185 -6.03 -15.81 -13.62
C SER A 185 -6.93 -15.30 -14.73
N ILE A 186 -7.81 -14.35 -14.41
CA ILE A 186 -8.78 -13.73 -15.31
C ILE A 186 -8.42 -12.25 -15.36
N ASN A 187 -8.27 -11.68 -16.56
CA ASN A 187 -8.00 -10.25 -16.72
C ASN A 187 -6.87 -9.71 -15.81
N ASN A 188 -5.78 -10.48 -15.67
CA ASN A 188 -4.60 -10.17 -14.83
C ASN A 188 -4.80 -10.29 -13.30
N VAL A 189 -5.98 -10.75 -12.85
CA VAL A 189 -6.28 -11.04 -11.44
C VAL A 189 -6.25 -12.55 -11.19
N ALA A 190 -5.63 -13.00 -10.11
CA ALA A 190 -5.58 -14.41 -9.73
C ALA A 190 -6.76 -14.79 -8.82
N TYR A 191 -7.47 -15.87 -9.16
CA TYR A 191 -8.61 -16.39 -8.42
C TYR A 191 -8.27 -17.71 -7.73
N SER A 192 -8.94 -17.96 -6.61
CA SER A 192 -9.00 -19.24 -5.91
C SER A 192 -10.46 -19.66 -5.73
N TYR A 193 -10.73 -20.85 -5.20
CA TYR A 193 -12.08 -21.32 -4.96
C TYR A 193 -12.28 -21.79 -3.53
N ARG A 194 -13.54 -21.79 -3.08
CA ARG A 194 -13.97 -22.38 -1.81
C ARG A 194 -15.30 -23.11 -1.99
N LEU A 195 -15.54 -24.11 -1.15
CA LEU A 195 -16.78 -24.89 -1.19
C LEU A 195 -17.89 -24.17 -0.41
N ILE A 196 -19.00 -23.88 -1.08
CA ILE A 196 -20.26 -23.41 -0.50
C ILE A 196 -21.27 -24.56 -0.54
N HIS A 197 -21.96 -24.83 0.56
CA HIS A 197 -22.97 -25.90 0.64
C HIS A 197 -24.03 -25.63 1.71
N ASP A 198 -25.19 -26.30 1.60
CA ASP A 198 -26.33 -26.16 2.51
C ASP A 198 -26.49 -27.31 3.52
N ALA A 199 -25.61 -28.31 3.50
CA ALA A 199 -25.69 -29.43 4.42
C ALA A 199 -25.53 -29.01 5.90
N PRO A 200 -26.44 -29.47 6.80
CA PRO A 200 -26.33 -29.20 8.23
C PRO A 200 -25.17 -30.01 8.86
N PRO A 201 -24.52 -29.48 9.91
CA PRO A 201 -23.49 -30.21 10.66
C PRO A 201 -24.05 -31.54 11.20
N SER A 202 -23.42 -32.66 10.83
CA SER A 202 -23.89 -34.00 11.24
C SER A 202 -22.72 -34.92 11.60
N VAL A 203 -22.87 -35.65 12.72
CA VAL A 203 -21.94 -36.69 13.23
C VAL A 203 -22.81 -37.89 13.66
N PRO A 204 -22.56 -39.15 13.26
CA PRO A 204 -21.40 -39.68 12.53
C PRO A 204 -21.63 -39.93 11.02
N VAL A 205 -22.84 -39.69 10.51
CA VAL A 205 -23.20 -39.86 9.09
C VAL A 205 -23.36 -38.48 8.48
N THR A 206 -22.60 -38.21 7.41
CA THR A 206 -22.67 -36.94 6.68
C THR A 206 -23.94 -36.90 5.84
N ILE A 207 -24.84 -35.96 6.13
CA ILE A 207 -26.03 -35.72 5.32
C ILE A 207 -25.62 -35.14 3.95
N ALA A 208 -26.21 -35.64 2.88
CA ALA A 208 -25.95 -35.14 1.53
C ALA A 208 -26.43 -33.68 1.39
N PRO A 209 -25.57 -32.75 0.92
CA PRO A 209 -26.01 -31.40 0.58
C PRO A 209 -27.01 -31.42 -0.58
N SER A 210 -28.02 -30.55 -0.53
CA SER A 210 -28.95 -30.33 -1.64
C SER A 210 -28.38 -29.37 -2.67
N VAL A 211 -27.53 -28.43 -2.24
CA VAL A 211 -26.87 -27.42 -3.07
C VAL A 211 -25.39 -27.35 -2.73
N MET A 212 -24.54 -27.28 -3.75
CA MET A 212 -23.08 -27.11 -3.60
C MET A 212 -22.50 -26.27 -4.74
N ASP A 213 -21.50 -25.46 -4.43
CA ASP A 213 -20.75 -24.70 -5.43
C ASP A 213 -19.26 -24.51 -5.04
N MET A 214 -18.40 -24.40 -6.04
CA MET A 214 -17.00 -24.01 -5.90
C MET A 214 -16.87 -22.53 -6.23
N GLU A 215 -17.32 -21.68 -5.30
CA GLU A 215 -17.31 -20.22 -5.44
C GLU A 215 -15.88 -19.69 -5.59
N GLU A 216 -15.65 -18.93 -6.66
CA GLU A 216 -14.43 -18.17 -6.88
C GLU A 216 -14.29 -17.01 -5.88
N PHE A 217 -13.06 -16.72 -5.46
CA PHE A 217 -12.75 -15.51 -4.70
C PHE A 217 -11.34 -15.02 -5.02
N THR A 218 -11.11 -13.73 -4.78
CA THR A 218 -9.80 -13.07 -4.91
C THR A 218 -9.59 -12.06 -3.79
N SER A 219 -8.33 -11.85 -3.39
CA SER A 219 -7.95 -10.76 -2.48
C SER A 219 -7.55 -9.49 -3.23
N ASP A 220 -7.59 -9.51 -4.56
CA ASP A 220 -7.26 -8.37 -5.40
C ASP A 220 -8.40 -7.34 -5.35
N THR A 221 -8.05 -6.09 -5.04
CA THR A 221 -8.98 -4.96 -4.95
C THR A 221 -8.81 -3.97 -6.09
N SER A 222 -8.08 -4.34 -7.15
CA SER A 222 -7.98 -3.55 -8.37
C SER A 222 -9.30 -3.54 -9.14
N GLY A 223 -9.47 -2.58 -10.04
CA GLY A 223 -10.63 -2.53 -10.92
C GLY A 223 -10.67 -3.65 -11.96
N ASP A 224 -9.63 -4.47 -12.09
CA ASP A 224 -9.60 -5.58 -13.07
C ASP A 224 -10.30 -6.84 -12.54
N ALA A 225 -10.60 -6.88 -11.23
CA ALA A 225 -11.35 -7.99 -10.64
C ALA A 225 -12.82 -7.92 -11.07
N TRP A 226 -13.39 -9.09 -11.44
CA TRP A 226 -14.81 -9.27 -11.76
C TRP A 226 -15.28 -8.51 -13.02
N SER A 227 -14.36 -8.14 -13.90
CA SER A 227 -14.58 -7.18 -14.99
C SER A 227 -15.15 -7.74 -16.30
N ALA A 228 -15.41 -9.04 -16.39
CA ALA A 228 -15.72 -9.69 -17.68
C ALA A 228 -17.11 -9.28 -18.19
N ILE A 229 -17.23 -9.05 -19.51
CA ILE A 229 -18.52 -8.76 -20.17
C ILE A 229 -19.45 -9.96 -20.07
N ALA A 230 -18.92 -11.19 -20.22
CA ALA A 230 -19.70 -12.42 -20.04
C ALA A 230 -20.27 -12.58 -18.61
N GLY A 231 -19.80 -11.80 -17.63
CA GLY A 231 -20.28 -11.79 -16.25
C GLY A 231 -21.32 -10.71 -15.94
N ILE A 232 -21.71 -9.85 -16.89
CA ILE A 232 -22.68 -8.77 -16.62
C ILE A 232 -24.05 -9.33 -16.19
N ALA A 233 -24.51 -10.41 -16.81
CA ALA A 233 -25.77 -11.04 -16.44
C ALA A 233 -25.77 -11.47 -14.96
N ASP A 234 -24.63 -11.96 -14.45
CA ASP A 234 -24.50 -12.41 -13.06
C ASP A 234 -24.36 -11.26 -12.03
N ALA A 235 -24.24 -10.00 -12.48
CA ALA A 235 -24.23 -8.83 -11.59
C ALA A 235 -25.57 -8.59 -10.87
N PHE A 236 -26.65 -9.09 -11.46
CA PHE A 236 -28.01 -8.79 -11.04
C PHE A 236 -28.72 -10.11 -10.76
N TYR A 237 -29.56 -10.14 -9.72
CA TYR A 237 -30.32 -11.32 -9.30
C TYR A 237 -31.30 -11.76 -10.41
N GLY A 238 -30.79 -12.44 -11.43
CA GLY A 238 -31.55 -13.11 -12.48
C GLY A 238 -32.06 -14.48 -11.99
N ASN A 239 -32.09 -15.48 -12.87
CA ASN A 239 -32.65 -16.81 -12.59
C ASN A 239 -31.74 -17.72 -11.71
N THR A 240 -30.63 -17.21 -11.19
CA THR A 240 -29.60 -18.00 -10.48
C THR A 240 -29.86 -18.05 -8.97
N ALA A 241 -30.20 -19.23 -8.44
CA ALA A 241 -30.62 -19.44 -7.04
C ALA A 241 -29.50 -19.73 -6.01
N LEU A 242 -28.28 -19.18 -6.19
CA LEU A 242 -27.14 -19.46 -5.29
C LEU A 242 -26.79 -18.25 -4.42
N PHE A 243 -26.53 -18.50 -3.14
CA PHE A 243 -26.07 -17.51 -2.16
C PHE A 243 -24.59 -17.18 -2.38
N TRP A 244 -24.32 -16.07 -3.06
CA TRP A 244 -22.96 -15.54 -3.20
C TRP A 244 -22.57 -14.77 -1.95
N THR A 245 -21.31 -14.87 -1.56
CA THR A 245 -20.76 -13.93 -0.58
C THR A 245 -20.15 -12.71 -1.24
N ASP A 246 -19.64 -12.86 -2.46
CA ASP A 246 -19.13 -11.80 -3.31
C ASP A 246 -19.82 -11.94 -4.69
N THR A 247 -20.43 -10.86 -5.20
CA THR A 247 -21.09 -10.88 -6.51
C THR A 247 -20.05 -11.15 -7.61
N PRO A 248 -20.26 -12.13 -8.51
CA PRO A 248 -19.24 -12.53 -9.49
C PRO A 248 -19.18 -11.60 -10.71
N SER A 249 -19.35 -10.29 -10.49
CA SER A 249 -19.32 -9.23 -11.49
C SER A 249 -19.07 -7.87 -10.84
N LEU A 250 -18.26 -7.05 -11.49
CA LEU A 250 -18.02 -5.65 -11.13
C LEU A 250 -19.17 -4.75 -11.60
N TYR A 251 -19.93 -5.22 -12.59
CA TYR A 251 -21.13 -4.53 -13.06
C TYR A 251 -22.21 -4.54 -11.97
N GLY A 252 -23.11 -3.57 -12.02
CA GLY A 252 -24.06 -3.32 -10.95
C GLY A 252 -24.86 -2.04 -11.20
N PHE A 253 -25.53 -1.54 -10.17
CA PHE A 253 -26.28 -0.29 -10.30
C PHE A 253 -25.36 0.89 -10.63
N GLY A 254 -25.72 1.64 -11.68
CA GLY A 254 -24.95 2.77 -12.20
C GLY A 254 -23.59 2.44 -12.81
N VAL A 255 -23.22 1.15 -12.87
CA VAL A 255 -22.01 0.67 -13.53
C VAL A 255 -22.38 0.20 -14.93
N TYR A 256 -21.74 0.74 -15.94
CA TYR A 256 -22.08 0.49 -17.34
C TYR A 256 -20.82 0.29 -18.18
N TYR A 257 -21.00 -0.41 -19.29
CA TYR A 257 -19.99 -0.58 -20.31
C TYR A 257 -19.80 0.74 -21.07
N HIS A 258 -18.54 1.16 -21.20
CA HIS A 258 -18.17 2.36 -21.93
C HIS A 258 -16.93 2.13 -22.81
N LYS A 259 -17.04 2.49 -24.09
CA LYS A 259 -16.01 2.28 -25.10
C LYS A 259 -14.66 2.92 -24.76
N ASP A 260 -14.66 4.07 -24.07
CA ASP A 260 -13.42 4.80 -23.77
C ASP A 260 -12.64 4.24 -22.59
N ASN A 261 -13.28 3.38 -21.78
CA ASN A 261 -12.57 2.64 -20.74
C ASN A 261 -11.88 1.40 -21.32
N ALA A 262 -12.16 1.06 -22.58
CA ALA A 262 -11.41 0.06 -23.28
C ALA A 262 -10.01 0.58 -23.66
N VAL A 263 -8.98 -0.21 -23.35
CA VAL A 263 -7.59 0.15 -23.61
C VAL A 263 -7.29 -0.05 -25.10
N GLY A 264 -7.67 0.92 -25.93
CA GLY A 264 -7.63 0.82 -27.40
C GLY A 264 -6.24 0.51 -27.98
N GLY A 265 -6.24 -0.23 -29.10
CA GLY A 265 -5.07 -0.46 -29.96
C GLY A 265 -4.66 0.80 -30.72
N ALA A 266 -3.61 0.69 -31.55
CA ALA A 266 -2.87 1.83 -32.09
C ALA A 266 -3.66 2.87 -32.91
N ASN A 267 -4.94 2.62 -33.29
CA ASN A 267 -5.66 3.49 -34.21
C ASN A 267 -7.14 3.81 -33.91
N GLU A 268 -7.84 3.25 -32.90
CA GLU A 268 -9.23 3.66 -32.57
C GLU A 268 -9.77 3.01 -31.28
N PRO A 269 -10.65 3.68 -30.49
CA PRO A 269 -11.27 3.15 -29.26
C PRO A 269 -12.41 2.13 -29.50
N ARG A 270 -12.40 1.40 -30.63
CA ARG A 270 -13.52 0.56 -31.08
C ARG A 270 -13.50 -0.90 -30.59
N HIS A 271 -12.51 -1.31 -29.81
CA HIS A 271 -12.41 -2.69 -29.31
C HIS A 271 -12.89 -2.76 -27.86
N THR A 272 -14.07 -3.35 -27.66
CA THR A 272 -14.95 -3.06 -26.52
C THR A 272 -15.19 -4.24 -25.60
N LEU A 273 -14.80 -5.45 -26.01
CA LEU A 273 -14.80 -6.64 -25.18
C LEU A 273 -13.51 -6.70 -24.35
N THR A 274 -13.62 -7.22 -23.13
CA THR A 274 -12.43 -7.51 -22.33
C THR A 274 -11.60 -8.62 -22.98
N TYR A 275 -10.32 -8.67 -22.62
CA TYR A 275 -9.33 -9.53 -23.26
C TYR A 275 -9.71 -11.03 -23.25
N ASP A 276 -10.25 -11.49 -22.14
CA ASP A 276 -10.81 -12.83 -21.98
C ASP A 276 -11.97 -13.09 -22.96
N ASP A 277 -12.97 -12.21 -23.01
CA ASP A 277 -14.13 -12.35 -23.88
C ASP A 277 -13.76 -12.33 -25.37
N ALA A 278 -12.92 -11.37 -25.78
CA ALA A 278 -12.38 -11.30 -27.14
C ALA A 278 -11.57 -12.57 -27.50
N GLY A 279 -10.78 -13.07 -26.55
CA GLY A 279 -10.01 -14.29 -26.67
C GLY A 279 -10.87 -15.54 -26.85
N GLY A 280 -11.93 -15.66 -26.05
CA GLY A 280 -12.88 -16.78 -26.08
C GLY A 280 -13.68 -16.81 -27.38
N LEU A 281 -14.23 -15.67 -27.81
CA LEU A 281 -14.93 -15.57 -29.08
C LEU A 281 -13.99 -15.86 -30.26
N LYS A 282 -12.77 -15.33 -30.24
CA LYS A 282 -11.75 -15.67 -31.25
C LYS A 282 -11.48 -17.17 -31.29
N TYR A 283 -11.35 -17.82 -30.13
CA TYR A 283 -11.11 -19.26 -30.06
C TYR A 283 -12.27 -20.06 -30.69
N LEU A 284 -13.52 -19.72 -30.34
CA LEU A 284 -14.71 -20.40 -30.83
C LEU A 284 -14.90 -20.24 -32.34
N TYR A 285 -14.77 -19.01 -32.84
CA TYR A 285 -15.20 -18.61 -34.19
C TYR A 285 -14.08 -18.57 -35.23
N ARG A 286 -12.80 -18.74 -34.86
CA ARG A 286 -11.72 -18.85 -35.85
C ARG A 286 -11.91 -20.05 -36.78
N THR A 287 -11.56 -19.87 -38.05
CA THR A 287 -11.65 -20.90 -39.10
C THR A 287 -10.82 -22.16 -38.80
N ASN A 288 -9.73 -22.04 -38.04
CA ASN A 288 -8.89 -23.18 -37.67
C ASN A 288 -9.45 -24.00 -36.48
N ASN A 289 -10.57 -23.60 -35.88
CA ASN A 289 -11.22 -24.38 -34.84
C ASN A 289 -12.15 -25.44 -35.43
N PHE A 290 -11.58 -26.53 -35.93
CA PHE A 290 -12.32 -27.64 -36.52
C PHE A 290 -12.99 -28.54 -35.48
N VAL A 291 -14.29 -28.80 -35.66
CA VAL A 291 -15.12 -29.76 -34.92
C VAL A 291 -16.15 -30.40 -35.87
N TYR A 292 -16.61 -31.62 -35.59
CA TYR A 292 -17.77 -32.15 -36.30
C TYR A 292 -19.02 -31.49 -35.77
N GLU A 293 -19.72 -30.76 -36.63
CA GLU A 293 -20.97 -30.08 -36.29
C GLU A 293 -21.99 -30.25 -37.42
N SER A 294 -23.26 -30.34 -37.05
CA SER A 294 -24.41 -30.24 -37.95
C SER A 294 -24.61 -28.80 -38.42
N LEU A 295 -25.42 -28.61 -39.46
CA LEU A 295 -25.97 -27.30 -39.80
C LEU A 295 -27.18 -26.99 -38.91
N ASP A 296 -27.54 -25.71 -38.81
CA ASP A 296 -28.80 -25.33 -38.18
C ASP A 296 -30.00 -25.95 -38.94
N PRO A 297 -31.01 -26.52 -38.25
CA PRO A 297 -32.14 -27.17 -38.91
C PRO A 297 -32.94 -26.30 -39.89
N SER A 298 -32.85 -24.97 -39.81
CA SER A 298 -33.49 -24.02 -40.72
C SER A 298 -32.77 -23.87 -42.07
N VAL A 299 -31.58 -24.46 -42.20
CA VAL A 299 -30.72 -24.33 -43.39
C VAL A 299 -31.13 -25.30 -44.49
N VAL A 300 -31.20 -24.78 -45.71
CA VAL A 300 -31.47 -25.53 -46.93
C VAL A 300 -30.32 -25.41 -47.93
N LEU A 301 -30.17 -26.42 -48.78
CA LEU A 301 -29.18 -26.43 -49.84
C LEU A 301 -29.57 -25.50 -51.00
N VAL A 302 -28.65 -24.65 -51.42
CA VAL A 302 -28.81 -23.81 -52.64
C VAL A 302 -28.00 -24.38 -53.79
N THR A 303 -26.69 -24.57 -53.58
CA THR A 303 -25.76 -25.16 -54.56
C THR A 303 -24.99 -26.31 -53.91
N PRO A 304 -25.04 -27.53 -54.48
CA PRO A 304 -24.35 -28.69 -53.92
C PRO A 304 -22.84 -28.62 -54.02
N THR A 305 -22.17 -29.35 -53.13
CA THR A 305 -20.73 -29.53 -53.17
C THR A 305 -20.26 -30.30 -54.40
N GLN A 306 -19.14 -29.83 -54.97
CA GLN A 306 -18.39 -30.54 -56.00
C GLN A 306 -17.26 -31.36 -55.39
N PHE A 307 -17.39 -32.70 -55.41
CA PHE A 307 -16.40 -33.65 -54.85
C PHE A 307 -15.30 -34.09 -55.84
N LEU A 308 -15.39 -33.70 -57.12
CA LEU A 308 -14.39 -33.95 -58.16
C LEU A 308 -13.59 -32.68 -58.49
N PRO A 309 -12.27 -32.77 -58.72
CA PRO A 309 -11.48 -31.66 -59.26
C PRO A 309 -12.01 -31.23 -60.63
N ILE A 310 -11.98 -29.92 -60.93
CA ILE A 310 -12.49 -29.35 -62.20
C ILE A 310 -11.89 -30.03 -63.44
N THR A 311 -10.62 -30.41 -63.38
CA THR A 311 -9.89 -31.10 -64.45
C THR A 311 -10.33 -32.56 -64.67
N ALA A 312 -10.99 -33.18 -63.69
CA ALA A 312 -11.44 -34.56 -63.74
C ALA A 312 -12.92 -34.69 -64.16
N ILE A 313 -13.68 -33.59 -64.14
CA ILE A 313 -15.09 -33.53 -64.56
C ILE A 313 -15.32 -34.10 -65.97
N PRO A 314 -14.49 -33.81 -66.98
CA PRO A 314 -14.70 -34.33 -68.34
C PRO A 314 -14.41 -35.83 -68.49
N VAL A 315 -13.63 -36.42 -67.57
CA VAL A 315 -13.11 -37.80 -67.68
C VAL A 315 -13.89 -38.79 -66.82
N PHE A 316 -14.47 -38.34 -65.70
CA PHE A 316 -15.41 -39.12 -64.89
C PHE A 316 -16.81 -38.49 -64.98
N PRO A 317 -17.55 -38.72 -66.10
CA PRO A 317 -18.80 -38.03 -66.34
C PRO A 317 -19.93 -38.52 -65.43
N GLY A 318 -20.42 -37.60 -64.59
CA GLY A 318 -21.76 -37.63 -64.01
C GLY A 318 -21.95 -36.56 -62.92
N PRO A 319 -23.17 -36.05 -62.71
CA PRO A 319 -24.07 -35.38 -63.64
C PRO A 319 -23.79 -33.85 -63.59
N THR A 320 -23.49 -33.15 -64.67
CA THR A 320 -24.40 -33.00 -65.81
C THR A 320 -23.72 -32.73 -67.17
N GLY A 321 -22.40 -32.72 -67.30
CA GLY A 321 -21.74 -32.29 -68.55
C GLY A 321 -21.59 -33.38 -69.63
N ARG A 322 -22.65 -33.73 -70.37
CA ARG A 322 -22.52 -34.60 -71.57
C ARG A 322 -22.17 -33.80 -72.83
N LEU A 323 -21.25 -34.33 -73.64
CA LEU A 323 -21.37 -34.48 -75.10
C LEU A 323 -20.68 -35.82 -75.45
N PHE A 324 -21.44 -36.78 -75.99
CA PHE A 324 -21.06 -38.12 -76.50
C PHE A 324 -21.29 -39.36 -75.58
N PRO A 325 -21.88 -40.46 -76.13
CA PRO A 325 -22.14 -41.71 -75.42
C PRO A 325 -20.91 -42.64 -75.43
N ASP A 326 -20.67 -43.34 -74.31
CA ASP A 326 -19.68 -44.41 -74.17
C ASP A 326 -20.03 -45.63 -75.05
N ILE A 327 -19.05 -46.12 -75.82
CA ILE A 327 -19.17 -47.18 -76.83
C ILE A 327 -19.06 -48.60 -76.22
N LEU A 328 -18.75 -48.75 -74.92
CA LEU A 328 -18.40 -50.06 -74.34
C LEU A 328 -19.48 -50.76 -73.50
N GLY A 329 -20.74 -50.29 -73.47
CA GLY A 329 -21.88 -51.10 -73.02
C GLY A 329 -21.83 -51.66 -71.58
N GLY A 330 -21.06 -51.03 -70.67
CA GLY A 330 -20.94 -51.44 -69.27
C GLY A 330 -21.97 -50.79 -68.34
N ASN A 331 -22.35 -51.51 -67.28
CA ASN A 331 -23.33 -51.10 -66.26
C ASN A 331 -22.91 -49.77 -65.57
N GLN A 332 -23.78 -48.76 -65.62
CA GLN A 332 -23.54 -47.33 -65.35
C GLN A 332 -23.31 -46.93 -63.86
N GLY A 333 -22.92 -47.86 -62.99
CA GLY A 333 -22.96 -47.64 -61.53
C GLY A 333 -21.64 -47.82 -60.78
N LEU A 334 -20.51 -48.03 -61.47
CA LEU A 334 -19.32 -48.65 -60.89
C LEU A 334 -18.01 -48.06 -61.43
N ILE A 335 -17.21 -47.41 -60.57
CA ILE A 335 -15.89 -46.84 -60.94
C ILE A 335 -14.75 -47.76 -60.43
N PRO A 336 -13.78 -48.16 -61.28
CA PRO A 336 -12.63 -48.97 -60.84
C PRO A 336 -11.62 -48.16 -60.00
N ARG A 337 -11.25 -48.66 -58.80
CA ARG A 337 -10.18 -48.10 -57.95
C ARG A 337 -8.88 -48.92 -58.09
N ARG A 338 -7.71 -48.27 -58.19
CA ARG A 338 -6.39 -48.95 -58.20
C ARG A 338 -5.58 -48.48 -56.99
N ASN A 339 -5.34 -49.36 -56.01
CA ASN A 339 -4.47 -49.04 -54.88
C ASN A 339 -3.00 -49.10 -55.33
N LEU A 340 -2.20 -48.08 -55.00
CA LEU A 340 -0.75 -48.06 -55.26
C LEU A 340 -0.03 -49.15 -54.42
N PRO A 341 1.11 -49.70 -54.89
CA PRO A 341 1.70 -50.92 -54.35
C PRO A 341 2.40 -50.70 -52.99
N GLY A 342 1.99 -51.43 -51.94
CA GLY A 342 2.65 -51.40 -50.63
C GLY A 342 1.97 -52.10 -49.44
N LEU A 343 0.87 -52.84 -49.60
CA LEU A 343 0.18 -53.56 -48.50
C LEU A 343 0.17 -55.10 -48.69
N PRO A 344 -0.03 -55.89 -47.61
CA PRO A 344 0.22 -57.33 -47.56
C PRO A 344 -0.61 -58.15 -48.56
N PRO A 345 -0.10 -59.31 -49.02
CA PRO A 345 -0.76 -60.13 -50.04
C PRO A 345 -2.06 -60.76 -49.50
N GLY A 346 -3.21 -60.41 -50.08
CA GLY A 346 -4.50 -61.04 -49.76
C GLY A 346 -5.77 -60.25 -50.09
N ILE A 347 -5.70 -58.97 -50.47
CA ILE A 347 -6.88 -58.15 -50.78
C ILE A 347 -7.00 -57.92 -52.30
N PRO A 348 -8.19 -58.06 -52.93
CA PRO A 348 -8.36 -57.91 -54.38
C PRO A 348 -7.82 -56.57 -54.90
N THR A 349 -7.09 -56.61 -56.02
CA THR A 349 -6.44 -55.44 -56.67
C THR A 349 -7.41 -54.50 -57.40
N VAL A 350 -8.72 -54.78 -57.39
CA VAL A 350 -9.78 -53.95 -57.98
C VAL A 350 -10.97 -53.95 -57.02
N SER A 351 -11.26 -52.80 -56.40
CA SER A 351 -12.51 -52.59 -55.65
C SER A 351 -13.41 -51.68 -56.48
N VAL A 352 -14.71 -51.97 -56.45
CA VAL A 352 -15.75 -51.24 -57.19
C VAL A 352 -16.64 -50.50 -56.19
N LEU A 353 -16.81 -49.19 -56.35
CA LEU A 353 -17.68 -48.36 -55.49
C LEU A 353 -18.96 -47.99 -56.24
N PRO A 354 -20.13 -47.92 -55.57
CA PRO A 354 -21.36 -47.39 -56.14
C PRO A 354 -21.17 -45.92 -56.58
N ALA A 355 -21.79 -45.55 -57.69
CA ALA A 355 -21.87 -44.15 -58.12
C ALA A 355 -22.50 -43.26 -57.02
N PRO A 356 -22.00 -42.03 -56.80
CA PRO A 356 -22.56 -41.14 -55.78
C PRO A 356 -24.05 -40.89 -56.04
N LEU A 357 -24.85 -41.01 -54.98
CA LEU A 357 -26.26 -40.60 -54.93
C LEU A 357 -26.41 -39.09 -55.28
N PRO A 358 -27.62 -38.62 -55.67
CA PRO A 358 -27.87 -37.22 -56.06
C PRO A 358 -27.32 -36.21 -55.05
N PRO A 359 -27.10 -34.93 -55.44
CA PRO A 359 -26.55 -33.92 -54.55
C PRO A 359 -27.38 -33.80 -53.26
N VAL A 360 -26.83 -34.27 -52.14
CA VAL A 360 -27.42 -34.16 -50.80
C VAL A 360 -26.70 -33.04 -50.04
N LEU A 361 -27.46 -32.25 -49.28
CA LEU A 361 -26.92 -31.31 -48.31
C LEU A 361 -25.91 -32.03 -47.41
N VAL A 362 -24.68 -31.52 -47.34
CA VAL A 362 -23.71 -32.03 -46.37
C VAL A 362 -24.05 -31.38 -45.03
N ASP A 363 -24.90 -32.05 -44.26
CA ASP A 363 -25.34 -31.58 -42.95
C ASP A 363 -24.23 -31.72 -41.91
N VAL A 364 -23.84 -32.94 -41.52
CA VAL A 364 -22.77 -33.17 -40.54
C VAL A 364 -21.41 -33.28 -41.24
N ALA A 365 -20.49 -32.38 -40.90
CA ALA A 365 -19.11 -32.40 -41.42
C ALA A 365 -18.13 -31.72 -40.46
N LEU A 366 -16.83 -31.90 -40.72
CA LEU A 366 -15.78 -31.21 -39.98
C LEU A 366 -15.70 -29.75 -40.44
N ARG A 367 -16.08 -28.80 -39.59
CA ARG A 367 -16.16 -27.37 -39.93
C ARG A 367 -15.31 -26.50 -39.05
N GLY A 368 -14.73 -25.47 -39.67
CA GLY A 368 -14.08 -24.37 -38.95
C GLY A 368 -15.12 -23.47 -38.28
N GLY A 369 -14.67 -22.58 -37.39
CA GLY A 369 -15.58 -21.57 -36.83
C GLY A 369 -16.08 -20.59 -37.88
N GLN A 370 -17.24 -20.00 -37.61
CA GLN A 370 -17.86 -18.97 -38.44
C GLN A 370 -17.09 -17.65 -38.28
N ASP A 371 -16.18 -17.36 -39.22
CA ASP A 371 -15.17 -16.31 -39.10
C ASP A 371 -15.74 -14.90 -38.99
N THR A 372 -16.83 -14.64 -39.73
CA THR A 372 -17.57 -13.37 -39.72
C THR A 372 -19.02 -13.62 -39.36
N MET A 373 -19.58 -12.73 -38.52
CA MET A 373 -21.00 -12.69 -38.21
C MET A 373 -21.52 -11.25 -38.17
N GLN A 374 -22.79 -11.06 -38.50
CA GLN A 374 -23.49 -9.77 -38.45
C GLN A 374 -24.92 -9.94 -37.96
N PHE A 375 -25.36 -8.99 -37.13
CA PHE A 375 -26.70 -8.88 -36.57
C PHE A 375 -27.45 -7.74 -37.25
N HIS A 376 -28.63 -8.03 -37.79
CA HIS A 376 -29.43 -7.10 -38.57
C HIS A 376 -30.74 -6.78 -37.86
N TYR A 377 -30.98 -5.51 -37.56
CA TYR A 377 -32.28 -5.07 -37.06
C TYR A 377 -33.35 -5.26 -38.14
N GLN A 378 -34.48 -5.86 -37.77
CA GLN A 378 -35.67 -5.95 -38.60
C GLN A 378 -36.88 -5.42 -37.83
N PRO A 379 -37.73 -4.56 -38.43
CA PRO A 379 -38.96 -4.11 -37.79
C PRO A 379 -39.92 -5.29 -37.53
N PHE A 380 -40.49 -5.32 -36.32
CA PHE A 380 -41.51 -6.27 -35.90
C PHE A 380 -42.51 -5.53 -35.01
N ASP A 381 -43.82 -5.75 -35.21
CA ASP A 381 -44.86 -5.15 -34.37
C ASP A 381 -46.02 -6.14 -34.20
N SER A 382 -46.10 -6.74 -33.01
CA SER A 382 -47.09 -7.73 -32.62
C SER A 382 -48.47 -7.13 -32.30
N LEU A 383 -48.57 -5.83 -32.03
CA LEU A 383 -49.82 -5.14 -31.66
C LEU A 383 -50.68 -4.79 -32.89
N LEU A 384 -50.02 -4.44 -34.01
CA LEU A 384 -50.65 -4.08 -35.28
C LEU A 384 -50.81 -5.25 -36.27
N GLY A 385 -50.40 -6.47 -35.88
CA GLY A 385 -50.42 -7.63 -36.77
C GLY A 385 -49.47 -7.50 -37.97
N VAL A 386 -48.43 -6.65 -37.86
CA VAL A 386 -47.41 -6.49 -38.89
C VAL A 386 -46.47 -7.69 -38.80
N THR A 387 -46.66 -8.62 -39.72
CA THR A 387 -45.78 -9.77 -39.92
C THR A 387 -44.33 -9.31 -40.14
N PHE A 388 -43.39 -9.94 -39.42
CA PHE A 388 -41.95 -9.83 -39.70
C PHE A 388 -41.69 -9.90 -41.21
N THR A 389 -40.90 -8.96 -41.75
CA THR A 389 -40.60 -8.96 -43.19
C THR A 389 -39.69 -10.15 -43.49
N ALA A 390 -40.23 -11.17 -44.16
CA ALA A 390 -39.47 -12.37 -44.45
C ALA A 390 -38.24 -12.05 -45.31
N THR A 391 -37.07 -12.51 -44.89
CA THR A 391 -35.81 -12.32 -45.61
C THR A 391 -35.14 -13.66 -45.88
N ASN A 392 -34.48 -13.77 -47.03
CA ASN A 392 -33.69 -14.94 -47.38
C ASN A 392 -32.22 -14.59 -47.26
N GLN A 393 -31.46 -15.44 -46.58
CA GLN A 393 -30.02 -15.30 -46.46
C GLN A 393 -29.35 -16.49 -47.14
N THR A 394 -28.27 -16.22 -47.87
CA THR A 394 -27.46 -17.25 -48.55
C THR A 394 -25.99 -17.00 -48.29
N TRP A 395 -25.23 -18.05 -48.00
CA TRP A 395 -23.79 -17.96 -47.76
C TRP A 395 -23.07 -19.22 -48.24
N THR A 396 -21.74 -19.14 -48.25
CA THR A 396 -20.88 -20.29 -48.59
C THR A 396 -20.45 -21.00 -47.32
N ASP A 397 -20.82 -22.26 -47.19
CA ASP A 397 -20.33 -23.17 -46.14
C ASP A 397 -19.03 -23.83 -46.61
N VAL A 398 -18.03 -23.86 -45.73
CA VAL A 398 -16.71 -24.45 -45.98
C VAL A 398 -16.48 -25.55 -44.96
N PHE A 399 -16.31 -26.78 -45.44
CA PHE A 399 -16.13 -27.94 -44.59
C PHE A 399 -15.03 -28.86 -45.11
N VAL A 400 -14.54 -29.73 -44.24
CA VAL A 400 -13.54 -30.75 -44.54
C VAL A 400 -14.22 -32.10 -44.59
N SER A 401 -13.95 -32.87 -45.64
CA SER A 401 -14.50 -34.22 -45.81
C SER A 401 -13.51 -35.16 -46.47
N THR A 402 -13.67 -36.46 -46.22
CA THR A 402 -13.00 -37.54 -46.94
C THR A 402 -13.82 -38.06 -48.14
N ASN A 403 -15.05 -37.57 -48.32
CA ASN A 403 -15.95 -38.00 -49.39
C ASN A 403 -15.46 -37.59 -50.80
N GLY A 404 -14.48 -36.69 -50.88
CA GLY A 404 -13.84 -36.29 -52.13
C GLY A 404 -12.97 -37.37 -52.77
N GLN A 405 -13.03 -37.49 -54.09
CA GLN A 405 -12.15 -38.41 -54.81
C GLN A 405 -10.77 -37.77 -55.03
N ASN A 406 -9.72 -38.47 -54.62
CA ASN A 406 -8.37 -38.02 -54.89
C ASN A 406 -7.94 -38.43 -56.30
N VAL A 407 -8.00 -37.52 -57.27
CA VAL A 407 -7.64 -37.84 -58.66
C VAL A 407 -6.16 -37.54 -58.91
N VAL A 408 -5.39 -38.57 -59.26
CA VAL A 408 -3.95 -38.49 -59.56
C VAL A 408 -3.74 -38.66 -61.07
N SER A 409 -2.95 -37.78 -61.70
CA SER A 409 -2.54 -37.95 -63.09
C SER A 409 -1.32 -38.87 -63.18
N SER A 410 -1.40 -39.92 -63.98
CA SER A 410 -0.26 -40.79 -64.29
C SER A 410 -0.22 -41.02 -65.80
N GLY A 411 0.62 -40.25 -66.49
CA GLY A 411 0.61 -40.20 -67.97
C GLY A 411 -0.70 -39.62 -68.53
N ASN A 412 -1.24 -40.25 -69.58
CA ASN A 412 -2.48 -39.83 -70.26
C ASN A 412 -3.78 -40.32 -69.56
N ALA A 413 -3.71 -40.84 -68.32
CA ALA A 413 -4.86 -41.38 -67.60
C ALA A 413 -5.00 -40.78 -66.19
N PHE A 414 -6.25 -40.54 -65.78
CA PHE A 414 -6.60 -40.13 -64.41
C PHE A 414 -7.00 -41.37 -63.58
N VAL A 415 -6.48 -41.48 -62.35
CA VAL A 415 -6.76 -42.59 -61.44
C VAL A 415 -7.30 -42.06 -60.11
N ILE A 416 -8.28 -42.74 -59.53
CA ILE A 416 -8.79 -42.45 -58.18
C ILE A 416 -7.87 -43.10 -57.13
N GLY A 417 -7.10 -42.27 -56.42
CA GLY A 417 -6.26 -42.63 -55.28
C GLY A 417 -7.04 -42.78 -53.97
N GLN A 418 -6.32 -43.03 -52.87
CA GLN A 418 -6.92 -43.15 -51.52
C GLN A 418 -7.64 -41.85 -51.12
N PRO A 419 -8.79 -41.90 -50.43
CA PRO A 419 -9.45 -40.71 -49.92
C PRO A 419 -8.50 -39.93 -49.00
N SER A 420 -8.50 -38.61 -49.13
CA SER A 420 -7.71 -37.70 -48.29
C SER A 420 -8.60 -36.55 -47.84
N LEU A 421 -8.37 -36.03 -46.64
CA LEU A 421 -9.07 -34.83 -46.16
C LEU A 421 -8.79 -33.66 -47.12
N LYS A 422 -9.86 -33.04 -47.63
CA LYS A 422 -9.79 -31.83 -48.47
C LYS A 422 -10.90 -30.86 -48.06
N PHE A 423 -10.68 -29.58 -48.33
CA PHE A 423 -11.70 -28.56 -48.21
C PHE A 423 -12.70 -28.66 -49.36
N PHE A 424 -13.97 -28.54 -49.02
CA PHE A 424 -15.10 -28.51 -49.92
C PHE A 424 -15.99 -27.34 -49.54
N THR A 425 -16.77 -26.87 -50.52
CA THR A 425 -17.74 -25.81 -50.31
C THR A 425 -19.12 -26.22 -50.80
N GLN A 426 -20.15 -25.69 -50.17
CA GLN A 426 -21.53 -25.68 -50.67
C GLN A 426 -22.11 -24.29 -50.48
N THR A 427 -23.08 -23.91 -51.32
CA THR A 427 -23.88 -22.71 -51.06
C THR A 427 -25.15 -23.15 -50.36
N ILE A 428 -25.40 -22.58 -49.20
CA ILE A 428 -26.56 -22.86 -48.37
C ILE A 428 -27.30 -21.56 -48.09
N GLY A 429 -28.54 -21.68 -47.62
CA GLY A 429 -29.32 -20.53 -47.21
C GLY A 429 -30.43 -20.90 -46.27
N ARG A 430 -31.09 -19.89 -45.69
CA ARG A 430 -32.28 -20.05 -44.85
C ARG A 430 -33.28 -18.96 -45.15
N ALA A 431 -34.56 -19.30 -45.00
CA ALA A 431 -35.67 -18.35 -45.07
C ALA A 431 -36.09 -17.99 -43.64
N ILE A 432 -36.09 -16.69 -43.33
CA ILE A 432 -36.34 -16.16 -42.00
C ILE A 432 -37.76 -15.59 -41.99
N PHE A 433 -38.64 -16.17 -41.18
CA PHE A 433 -40.06 -15.78 -41.04
C PHE A 433 -40.38 -15.14 -39.69
N GLN A 434 -39.43 -15.18 -38.76
CA GLN A 434 -39.46 -14.60 -37.43
C GLN A 434 -38.03 -14.17 -37.08
N PRO A 435 -37.82 -13.17 -36.20
CA PRO A 435 -36.47 -12.78 -35.80
C PRO A 435 -35.73 -13.95 -35.14
N ASP A 436 -34.39 -13.93 -35.16
CA ASP A 436 -33.59 -14.89 -34.38
C ASP A 436 -33.57 -14.50 -32.90
N ILE A 437 -33.56 -13.20 -32.60
CA ILE A 437 -33.56 -12.65 -31.24
C ILE A 437 -34.70 -11.64 -31.09
N ILE A 438 -35.50 -11.75 -30.03
CA ILE A 438 -36.61 -10.83 -29.74
C ILE A 438 -36.50 -10.25 -28.32
N PHE A 439 -36.73 -8.93 -28.22
CA PHE A 439 -36.70 -8.19 -26.96
C PHE A 439 -38.14 -7.91 -26.49
N VAL A 440 -38.45 -8.24 -25.24
CA VAL A 440 -39.79 -8.20 -24.65
C VAL A 440 -39.72 -7.50 -23.30
N ALA A 441 -40.77 -6.75 -22.93
CA ALA A 441 -40.94 -6.30 -21.56
C ALA A 441 -42.16 -7.01 -20.95
N ASP A 442 -42.01 -7.64 -19.80
CA ASP A 442 -43.11 -8.34 -19.13
C ASP A 442 -43.02 -8.28 -17.60
N ASP A 443 -44.03 -8.75 -16.89
CA ASP A 443 -43.94 -8.96 -15.44
C ASP A 443 -43.38 -10.36 -15.16
N LEU A 444 -42.13 -10.40 -14.68
CA LEU A 444 -41.42 -11.66 -14.39
C LEU A 444 -41.71 -12.19 -12.97
N GLY A 445 -42.46 -11.44 -12.15
CA GLY A 445 -42.75 -11.82 -10.77
C GLY A 445 -41.52 -11.82 -9.86
N VAL A 446 -41.55 -12.70 -8.85
CA VAL A 446 -40.51 -12.85 -7.83
C VAL A 446 -39.93 -14.26 -7.85
N SER A 447 -38.65 -14.39 -7.48
CA SER A 447 -37.98 -15.66 -7.26
C SER A 447 -38.59 -16.42 -6.06
N PRO A 448 -38.28 -17.72 -5.89
CA PRO A 448 -38.74 -18.49 -4.73
C PRO A 448 -38.38 -17.88 -3.36
N ASP A 449 -37.32 -17.07 -3.30
CA ASP A 449 -36.86 -16.35 -2.10
C ASP A 449 -37.53 -14.99 -1.91
N GLY A 450 -38.48 -14.63 -2.78
CA GLY A 450 -39.26 -13.39 -2.72
C GLY A 450 -38.57 -12.17 -3.34
N VAL A 451 -37.45 -12.33 -4.04
CA VAL A 451 -36.73 -11.24 -4.71
C VAL A 451 -37.31 -11.02 -6.11
N PRO A 452 -37.65 -9.78 -6.51
CA PRO A 452 -38.13 -9.51 -7.87
C PRO A 452 -37.13 -9.91 -8.95
N ILE A 453 -37.59 -10.62 -9.97
CA ILE A 453 -36.74 -11.04 -11.10
C ILE A 453 -36.58 -9.86 -12.04
N ALA A 454 -35.37 -9.33 -12.18
CA ALA A 454 -35.13 -8.17 -13.05
C ALA A 454 -35.28 -8.52 -14.53
N TRP A 455 -34.70 -9.62 -14.98
CA TRP A 455 -34.67 -10.03 -16.38
C TRP A 455 -34.70 -11.55 -16.50
N ASP A 456 -35.10 -12.05 -17.67
CA ASP A 456 -35.06 -13.47 -18.03
C ASP A 456 -34.61 -13.64 -19.49
N ARG A 457 -34.00 -14.78 -19.83
CA ARG A 457 -33.54 -15.09 -21.20
C ARG A 457 -33.82 -16.54 -21.57
N THR A 458 -33.88 -16.81 -22.88
CA THR A 458 -34.07 -18.20 -23.36
C THR A 458 -32.87 -19.07 -23.01
N ALA A 459 -33.13 -20.16 -22.27
CA ALA A 459 -32.14 -21.15 -21.84
C ALA A 459 -31.47 -21.92 -22.99
N ALA A 460 -30.34 -22.58 -22.70
CA ALA A 460 -29.57 -23.39 -23.65
C ALA A 460 -30.25 -24.72 -24.04
N THR A 461 -31.46 -25.01 -23.54
CA THR A 461 -32.17 -26.29 -23.72
C THR A 461 -32.38 -26.70 -25.19
N ASN A 462 -32.48 -25.72 -26.09
CA ASN A 462 -32.67 -25.96 -27.54
C ASN A 462 -31.35 -26.10 -28.32
N TRP A 463 -30.19 -25.96 -27.66
CA TRP A 463 -28.90 -26.13 -28.32
C TRP A 463 -28.71 -27.59 -28.74
N ILE A 464 -28.00 -27.82 -29.84
CA ILE A 464 -27.83 -29.16 -30.40
C ILE A 464 -26.44 -29.68 -30.04
N ASP A 465 -26.37 -30.79 -29.30
CA ASP A 465 -25.14 -31.49 -28.98
C ASP A 465 -24.68 -32.38 -30.15
N ASN A 466 -23.43 -32.18 -30.59
CA ASN A 466 -22.79 -32.98 -31.64
C ASN A 466 -21.66 -33.88 -31.08
N SER A 467 -21.62 -34.10 -29.76
CA SER A 467 -20.62 -34.94 -29.09
C SER A 467 -20.44 -36.31 -29.73
N THR A 468 -21.53 -37.01 -30.08
CA THR A 468 -21.51 -38.36 -30.68
C THR A 468 -20.77 -38.42 -32.01
N ASN A 469 -20.74 -37.30 -32.75
CA ASN A 469 -20.03 -37.18 -34.02
C ASN A 469 -18.53 -36.92 -33.83
N ASN A 470 -18.10 -36.63 -32.60
CA ASN A 470 -16.72 -36.32 -32.24
C ASN A 470 -16.04 -37.43 -31.39
N ILE A 471 -16.69 -38.59 -31.20
CA ILE A 471 -16.16 -39.73 -30.42
C ILE A 471 -15.15 -40.55 -31.25
N GLY A 472 -14.02 -40.93 -30.63
CA GLY A 472 -13.03 -41.85 -31.21
C GLY A 472 -13.47 -43.32 -31.21
N ALA A 473 -12.61 -44.23 -31.68
CA ALA A 473 -12.93 -45.67 -31.81
C ALA A 473 -13.19 -46.43 -30.49
N VAL A 474 -12.95 -45.80 -29.33
CA VAL A 474 -13.16 -46.38 -27.99
C VAL A 474 -14.38 -45.71 -27.37
N LEU A 475 -15.44 -46.49 -27.12
CA LEU A 475 -16.57 -46.05 -26.29
C LEU A 475 -16.08 -45.95 -24.84
N LEU A 476 -15.94 -44.73 -24.34
CA LEU A 476 -15.75 -44.47 -22.91
C LEU A 476 -17.13 -44.52 -22.23
N THR A 477 -17.17 -44.97 -20.98
CA THR A 477 -18.40 -45.12 -20.16
C THR A 477 -19.05 -43.79 -19.75
N THR A 478 -18.44 -42.65 -20.10
CA THR A 478 -18.97 -41.30 -19.95
C THR A 478 -19.09 -40.66 -21.34
N ILE A 479 -20.28 -40.26 -21.74
CA ILE A 479 -20.49 -39.50 -22.98
C ILE A 479 -20.26 -38.01 -22.64
N PRO A 480 -19.15 -37.39 -23.05
CA PRO A 480 -18.97 -35.94 -22.90
C PRO A 480 -20.02 -35.21 -23.74
N THR A 481 -20.52 -34.06 -23.29
CA THR A 481 -21.37 -33.17 -24.08
C THR A 481 -20.53 -32.08 -24.76
N GLY A 482 -20.88 -31.75 -25.99
CA GLY A 482 -20.13 -30.84 -26.84
C GLY A 482 -19.03 -31.54 -27.67
N PRO A 483 -18.53 -30.89 -28.72
CA PRO A 483 -18.94 -29.57 -29.24
C PRO A 483 -20.35 -29.60 -29.84
N GLY A 484 -21.01 -28.45 -29.94
CA GLY A 484 -22.38 -28.33 -30.41
C GLY A 484 -22.70 -27.00 -31.08
N ILE A 485 -23.93 -26.85 -31.55
CA ILE A 485 -24.40 -25.63 -32.23
C ILE A 485 -25.50 -24.92 -31.45
N ILE A 486 -25.45 -23.60 -31.46
CA ILE A 486 -26.50 -22.71 -30.99
C ILE A 486 -27.51 -22.52 -32.13
N THR A 487 -28.81 -22.63 -31.85
CA THR A 487 -29.87 -22.61 -32.86
C THR A 487 -31.15 -21.95 -32.33
N THR A 488 -31.93 -21.37 -33.24
CA THR A 488 -33.29 -20.84 -33.03
C THR A 488 -34.37 -21.74 -33.64
N ALA A 489 -34.05 -23.00 -33.93
CA ALA A 489 -34.98 -23.95 -34.52
C ALA A 489 -36.22 -24.15 -33.63
N GLY A 490 -37.34 -23.53 -34.01
CA GLY A 490 -38.64 -23.63 -33.35
C GLY A 490 -39.14 -22.35 -32.69
N ALA A 491 -38.26 -21.47 -32.20
CA ALA A 491 -38.61 -20.21 -31.55
C ALA A 491 -37.42 -19.22 -31.52
N PRO A 492 -37.67 -17.90 -31.55
CA PRO A 492 -36.63 -16.90 -31.32
C PRO A 492 -36.01 -17.04 -29.92
N ILE A 493 -34.75 -16.64 -29.78
CA ILE A 493 -34.18 -16.34 -28.47
C ILE A 493 -34.87 -15.08 -27.94
N GLN A 494 -35.63 -15.22 -26.87
CA GLN A 494 -36.31 -14.14 -26.20
C GLN A 494 -35.49 -13.61 -25.02
N TYR A 495 -35.32 -12.29 -24.95
CA TYR A 495 -34.83 -11.55 -23.79
C TYR A 495 -35.98 -10.73 -23.20
N THR A 496 -36.32 -10.99 -21.95
CA THR A 496 -37.46 -10.39 -21.27
C THR A 496 -36.98 -9.50 -20.12
N PHE A 497 -37.44 -8.26 -20.07
CA PHE A 497 -37.09 -7.29 -19.03
C PHE A 497 -38.30 -6.97 -18.17
N ASN A 498 -38.13 -6.89 -16.85
CA ASN A 498 -39.24 -6.67 -15.94
C ASN A 498 -39.79 -5.24 -16.00
N LYS A 499 -41.12 -5.10 -15.97
CA LYS A 499 -41.88 -3.84 -15.90
C LYS A 499 -42.05 -3.21 -14.51
N ILE A 500 -41.32 -3.65 -13.48
CA ILE A 500 -41.44 -3.23 -12.05
C ILE A 500 -41.59 -1.70 -11.78
N ALA A 501 -41.27 -0.83 -12.73
CA ALA A 501 -41.31 0.62 -12.55
C ALA A 501 -42.71 1.30 -12.56
N GLU A 502 -43.83 0.55 -12.61
CA GLU A 502 -45.19 1.14 -12.56
C GLU A 502 -45.83 1.17 -11.15
N GLY A 503 -45.07 0.94 -10.06
CA GLY A 503 -45.63 0.84 -8.71
C GLY A 503 -44.83 1.50 -7.58
N PHE A 504 -45.43 1.52 -6.38
CA PHE A 504 -44.72 1.76 -5.12
C PHE A 504 -44.49 0.41 -4.45
N GLU A 505 -43.24 -0.03 -4.37
CA GLU A 505 -42.91 -1.26 -3.67
C GLU A 505 -43.02 -1.02 -2.16
N VAL A 506 -43.77 -1.90 -1.51
CA VAL A 506 -43.91 -1.95 -0.07
C VAL A 506 -43.35 -3.30 0.37
N ILE A 507 -42.09 -3.31 0.81
CA ILE A 507 -41.51 -4.49 1.46
C ILE A 507 -42.07 -4.54 2.87
N TRP A 508 -42.94 -5.51 3.12
CA TRP A 508 -43.57 -5.74 4.42
C TRP A 508 -42.95 -6.95 5.10
N SER A 509 -42.33 -6.74 6.26
CA SER A 509 -41.64 -7.78 7.05
C SER A 509 -42.38 -8.11 8.36
N GLY A 510 -43.70 -7.84 8.40
CA GLY A 510 -44.56 -8.15 9.55
C GLY A 510 -44.89 -6.97 10.47
N GLU A 511 -44.57 -5.74 10.06
CA GLU A 511 -44.92 -4.51 10.77
C GLU A 511 -46.45 -4.28 10.77
N ALA A 512 -47.00 -3.61 11.79
CA ALA A 512 -48.45 -3.37 11.84
C ALA A 512 -48.98 -2.44 10.72
N SER A 513 -48.12 -1.62 10.13
CA SER A 513 -48.41 -0.73 9.00
C SER A 513 -47.10 -0.25 8.37
N VAL A 514 -47.03 -0.22 7.04
CA VAL A 514 -45.91 0.36 6.28
C VAL A 514 -46.46 1.47 5.40
N ILE A 515 -45.80 2.63 5.39
CA ILE A 515 -46.18 3.78 4.56
C ILE A 515 -45.61 3.53 3.15
N GLY A 516 -46.48 3.33 2.15
CA GLY A 516 -46.09 3.32 0.73
C GLY A 516 -46.07 4.73 0.13
N ASN A 517 -45.67 4.85 -1.14
CA ASN A 517 -45.69 6.11 -1.91
C ASN A 517 -44.73 7.22 -1.40
N THR A 518 -43.51 6.85 -0.99
CA THR A 518 -42.49 7.84 -0.59
C THR A 518 -41.56 8.25 -1.73
N THR A 519 -41.29 7.35 -2.69
CA THR A 519 -40.49 7.62 -3.89
C THR A 519 -40.82 6.59 -4.98
N PRO A 520 -41.19 7.00 -6.20
CA PRO A 520 -41.16 6.08 -7.35
C PRO A 520 -39.70 5.73 -7.64
N TYR A 521 -39.41 4.44 -7.81
CA TYR A 521 -38.10 3.97 -8.22
C TYR A 521 -38.21 3.39 -9.63
N SER A 522 -37.13 3.55 -10.40
CA SER A 522 -37.04 3.04 -11.75
C SER A 522 -35.84 2.13 -11.83
N LEU A 523 -36.10 0.87 -12.11
CA LEU A 523 -35.08 -0.17 -12.16
C LEU A 523 -34.11 0.01 -13.33
N TRP A 524 -34.60 0.55 -14.44
CA TRP A 524 -33.89 0.55 -15.73
C TRP A 524 -33.44 1.93 -16.17
N GLY A 525 -32.34 1.97 -16.90
CA GLY A 525 -31.88 3.14 -17.62
C GLY A 525 -30.97 2.81 -18.81
N HIS A 526 -30.70 3.81 -19.63
CA HIS A 526 -29.66 3.81 -20.65
C HIS A 526 -28.62 4.86 -20.26
N ILE A 527 -27.43 4.41 -19.86
CA ILE A 527 -26.32 5.25 -19.42
C ILE A 527 -25.32 5.40 -20.58
N PHE A 528 -25.11 6.64 -20.99
CA PHE A 528 -24.23 6.98 -22.12
C PHE A 528 -22.98 7.76 -21.69
N GLY A 529 -22.88 8.16 -20.42
CA GLY A 529 -21.72 8.89 -19.88
C GLY A 529 -21.69 8.95 -18.35
N PRO A 530 -20.59 9.45 -17.76
CA PRO A 530 -20.41 9.54 -16.32
C PRO A 530 -21.13 10.73 -15.68
N GLY A 531 -21.54 11.72 -16.47
CA GLY A 531 -22.18 12.94 -15.98
C GLY A 531 -23.57 12.68 -15.40
N SER A 532 -24.02 13.56 -14.49
CA SER A 532 -25.29 13.37 -13.78
C SER A 532 -26.53 13.38 -14.68
N SER A 533 -26.40 13.93 -15.88
CA SER A 533 -27.45 14.00 -16.90
C SER A 533 -27.23 13.00 -18.03
N ASP A 534 -26.18 12.19 -17.97
CA ASP A 534 -25.77 11.30 -19.06
C ASP A 534 -26.50 9.94 -18.99
N MET A 535 -27.78 9.97 -18.65
CA MET A 535 -28.63 8.78 -18.59
C MET A 535 -30.09 9.10 -18.92
N THR A 536 -30.79 8.10 -19.46
CA THR A 536 -32.25 8.07 -19.57
C THR A 536 -32.79 6.99 -18.63
N ILE A 537 -33.85 7.29 -17.88
CA ILE A 537 -34.45 6.38 -16.89
C ILE A 537 -35.80 5.85 -17.43
N PHE A 538 -36.11 4.56 -17.23
CA PHE A 538 -37.27 3.88 -17.85
C PHE A 538 -38.32 3.34 -16.85
N PRO A 539 -39.62 3.53 -17.08
CA PRO A 539 -40.20 4.03 -18.31
C PRO A 539 -40.01 5.55 -18.38
N ASN A 540 -39.43 6.02 -19.47
CA ASN A 540 -39.62 7.40 -19.81
C ASN A 540 -41.08 7.47 -20.21
N ASN A 541 -41.83 8.48 -19.78
CA ASN A 541 -43.18 8.71 -20.28
C ASN A 541 -43.09 9.11 -21.76
N GLY A 542 -42.60 8.22 -22.64
CA GLY A 542 -42.93 8.14 -24.05
C GLY A 542 -44.43 7.92 -24.12
N ARG A 543 -45.14 9.01 -23.84
CA ARG A 543 -46.55 9.15 -23.51
C ARG A 543 -47.36 8.24 -24.41
N MET A 544 -48.44 7.63 -23.93
CA MET A 544 -49.41 6.91 -24.76
C MET A 544 -49.73 7.61 -26.10
N SER A 545 -49.60 8.94 -26.18
CA SER A 545 -49.65 9.69 -27.43
C SER A 545 -48.66 9.24 -28.51
N ILE A 546 -47.42 8.83 -28.21
CA ILE A 546 -46.45 8.31 -29.21
C ILE A 546 -46.96 6.98 -29.78
N ILE A 547 -47.52 6.11 -28.95
CA ILE A 547 -48.12 4.83 -29.35
C ILE A 547 -49.43 5.09 -30.12
N GLU A 548 -50.30 5.98 -29.65
CA GLU A 548 -51.50 6.43 -30.37
C GLU A 548 -51.17 7.08 -31.73
N ASN A 549 -50.04 7.79 -31.83
CA ASN A 549 -49.56 8.39 -33.09
C ASN A 549 -48.90 7.38 -34.04
N MET A 550 -48.35 6.28 -33.51
CA MET A 550 -47.85 5.16 -34.32
C MET A 550 -49.00 4.29 -34.82
N LEU A 551 -50.08 4.18 -34.03
CA LEU A 551 -51.30 3.44 -34.33
C LEU A 551 -52.27 4.19 -35.26
N ALA A 552 -52.31 5.53 -35.23
CA ALA A 552 -53.18 6.33 -36.09
C ALA A 552 -52.53 6.54 -37.47
N PRO A 553 -53.11 6.03 -38.58
CA PRO A 553 -52.63 6.35 -39.91
C PRO A 553 -52.70 7.88 -40.10
N ALA A 554 -51.56 8.51 -40.37
CA ALA A 554 -51.57 9.91 -40.78
C ALA A 554 -52.46 10.04 -42.03
N THR A 555 -53.55 10.79 -41.95
CA THR A 555 -54.47 11.00 -43.08
C THR A 555 -54.17 12.29 -43.85
N LEU A 556 -53.35 13.16 -43.27
CA LEU A 556 -52.96 14.46 -43.82
C LEU A 556 -51.48 14.75 -43.49
N PRO A 557 -50.77 15.55 -44.31
CA PRO A 557 -49.47 16.11 -43.93
C PRO A 557 -49.57 16.93 -42.63
N PRO A 558 -48.46 17.12 -41.89
CA PRO A 558 -48.43 18.05 -40.77
C PRO A 558 -48.69 19.48 -41.26
N THR A 559 -49.04 20.39 -40.36
CA THR A 559 -49.00 21.83 -40.63
C THR A 559 -48.20 22.51 -39.53
N ILE A 560 -47.31 23.42 -39.91
CA ILE A 560 -46.58 24.27 -38.96
C ILE A 560 -47.15 25.67 -39.13
N SER A 561 -47.86 26.16 -38.12
CA SER A 561 -48.41 27.52 -38.11
C SER A 561 -47.42 28.55 -37.57
N MET A 562 -46.45 28.12 -36.75
CA MET A 562 -45.43 29.01 -36.19
C MET A 562 -44.20 28.21 -35.74
N VAL A 563 -43.03 28.79 -35.99
CA VAL A 563 -41.74 28.41 -35.40
C VAL A 563 -41.36 29.48 -34.37
N SER A 564 -40.85 29.07 -33.21
CA SER A 564 -40.61 29.93 -32.05
C SER A 564 -39.35 29.49 -31.30
N ASP A 565 -38.65 30.41 -30.64
CA ASP A 565 -37.55 30.17 -29.70
C ASP A 565 -37.95 30.45 -28.22
N ASP A 566 -39.17 30.94 -27.98
CA ASP A 566 -39.72 31.34 -26.67
C ASP A 566 -40.82 30.41 -26.16
N GLY A 567 -40.81 29.15 -26.61
CA GLY A 567 -41.76 28.12 -26.15
C GLY A 567 -43.14 28.18 -26.82
N GLY A 568 -43.27 28.90 -27.94
CA GLY A 568 -44.48 29.04 -28.72
C GLY A 568 -45.32 30.28 -28.37
N LEU A 569 -44.72 31.31 -27.75
CA LEU A 569 -45.41 32.56 -27.43
C LEU A 569 -45.36 33.55 -28.60
N SER A 570 -44.24 33.60 -29.32
CA SER A 570 -44.00 34.51 -30.44
C SER A 570 -43.31 33.81 -31.62
N PRO A 571 -43.50 34.28 -32.87
CA PRO A 571 -42.71 33.82 -34.00
C PRO A 571 -41.22 34.12 -33.83
N ILE A 572 -40.36 33.18 -34.24
CA ILE A 572 -38.92 33.30 -34.17
C ILE A 572 -38.41 34.46 -35.04
N LEU A 573 -37.41 35.20 -34.55
CA LEU A 573 -36.81 36.31 -35.28
C LEU A 573 -35.83 35.80 -36.35
N THR A 574 -35.53 36.65 -37.33
CA THR A 574 -34.76 36.26 -38.51
C THR A 574 -33.31 35.83 -38.22
N ALA A 575 -32.75 36.12 -37.05
CA ALA A 575 -31.38 35.77 -36.66
C ALA A 575 -31.24 35.49 -35.14
N SER A 576 -32.18 34.76 -34.52
CA SER A 576 -32.22 34.65 -33.06
C SER A 576 -31.81 33.33 -32.45
N LEU A 577 -31.80 32.19 -33.16
CA LEU A 577 -31.64 30.91 -32.46
C LEU A 577 -30.19 30.63 -32.05
N ALA A 578 -29.93 30.53 -30.75
CA ALA A 578 -28.69 30.00 -30.18
C ALA A 578 -28.87 28.51 -29.81
N ARG A 579 -28.27 27.61 -30.61
CA ARG A 579 -28.52 26.15 -30.49
C ARG A 579 -28.12 25.53 -29.15
N THR A 580 -27.23 26.18 -28.38
CA THR A 580 -26.81 25.68 -27.06
C THR A 580 -27.63 26.20 -25.89
N SER A 581 -28.46 27.23 -26.07
CA SER A 581 -29.18 27.87 -24.96
C SER A 581 -30.69 27.97 -25.16
N GLU A 582 -31.19 27.82 -26.39
CA GLU A 582 -32.59 28.06 -26.72
C GLU A 582 -33.29 26.80 -27.25
N THR A 583 -34.59 26.70 -26.96
CA THR A 583 -35.44 25.58 -27.39
C THR A 583 -36.23 25.99 -28.63
N LEU A 584 -36.05 25.27 -29.73
CA LEU A 584 -36.82 25.49 -30.95
C LEU A 584 -38.19 24.82 -30.83
N THR A 585 -39.26 25.60 -30.86
CA THR A 585 -40.64 25.16 -30.71
C THR A 585 -41.39 25.28 -32.03
N LEU A 586 -42.11 24.22 -32.41
CA LEU A 586 -43.02 24.18 -33.54
C LEU A 586 -44.46 24.12 -33.01
N ILE A 587 -45.30 25.05 -33.47
CA ILE A 587 -46.74 25.07 -33.20
C ILE A 587 -47.48 24.80 -34.50
N GLY A 588 -48.49 23.95 -34.45
CA GLY A 588 -49.17 23.46 -35.65
C GLY A 588 -50.34 22.53 -35.39
N GLN A 589 -50.63 21.67 -36.36
CA GLN A 589 -51.60 20.57 -36.27
C GLN A 589 -51.02 19.32 -36.92
N ASN A 590 -51.51 18.14 -36.57
CA ASN A 590 -50.99 16.85 -37.06
C ASN A 590 -49.49 16.65 -36.74
N LEU A 591 -48.93 17.41 -35.79
CA LEU A 591 -47.52 17.32 -35.43
C LEU A 591 -47.20 16.02 -34.67
N ALA A 592 -48.22 15.39 -34.10
CA ALA A 592 -48.09 14.09 -33.45
C ALA A 592 -47.61 12.99 -34.42
N SER A 593 -48.00 13.11 -35.69
CA SER A 593 -47.67 12.14 -36.75
C SER A 593 -46.29 12.33 -37.38
N VAL A 594 -45.52 13.35 -36.94
CA VAL A 594 -44.23 13.68 -37.53
C VAL A 594 -43.24 12.56 -37.25
N SER A 595 -42.62 12.03 -38.31
CA SER A 595 -41.61 10.98 -38.27
C SER A 595 -40.19 11.53 -38.38
N SER A 596 -40.02 12.75 -38.91
CA SER A 596 -38.73 13.41 -39.03
C SER A 596 -38.88 14.93 -39.03
N ILE A 597 -37.99 15.63 -38.34
CA ILE A 597 -37.84 17.09 -38.42
C ILE A 597 -36.53 17.37 -39.15
N GLU A 598 -36.48 18.41 -39.96
CA GLU A 598 -35.30 18.74 -40.74
C GLU A 598 -35.02 20.22 -40.71
N ILE A 599 -33.75 20.55 -40.55
CA ILE A 599 -33.27 21.91 -40.77
C ILE A 599 -32.78 22.00 -42.21
N ILE A 600 -33.41 22.86 -42.99
CA ILE A 600 -33.21 22.99 -44.44
C ILE A 600 -32.72 24.39 -44.81
N ASP A 601 -32.13 24.50 -45.99
CA ASP A 601 -31.77 25.78 -46.57
C ASP A 601 -33.01 26.57 -47.00
N THR A 602 -33.00 27.88 -46.80
CA THR A 602 -34.11 28.76 -47.19
C THR A 602 -34.23 28.93 -48.71
N THR A 603 -33.11 28.88 -49.44
CA THR A 603 -33.06 29.11 -50.89
C THR A 603 -33.23 27.82 -51.69
N ASN A 604 -32.73 26.71 -51.17
CA ASN A 604 -32.87 25.38 -51.78
C ASN A 604 -33.31 24.34 -50.75
N THR A 605 -34.62 24.11 -50.67
CA THR A 605 -35.24 23.20 -49.68
C THR A 605 -34.85 21.73 -49.86
N ASN A 606 -34.12 21.35 -50.92
CA ASN A 606 -33.53 20.02 -51.07
C ASN A 606 -32.24 19.84 -50.27
N ILE A 607 -31.59 20.93 -49.84
CA ILE A 607 -30.42 20.88 -48.96
C ILE A 607 -30.91 20.71 -47.52
N ILE A 608 -30.56 19.58 -46.92
CA ILE A 608 -30.87 19.23 -45.54
C ILE A 608 -29.56 19.31 -44.75
N TYR A 609 -29.52 20.18 -43.73
CA TYR A 609 -28.35 20.33 -42.87
C TYR A 609 -28.36 19.32 -41.73
N GLN A 610 -29.54 19.00 -41.19
CA GLN A 610 -29.71 17.97 -40.17
C GLN A 610 -31.13 17.40 -40.26
N THR A 611 -31.24 16.08 -40.10
CA THR A 611 -32.50 15.38 -39.85
C THR A 611 -32.51 14.95 -38.40
N ILE A 612 -33.59 15.27 -37.69
CA ILE A 612 -33.79 15.09 -36.26
C ILE A 612 -34.96 14.13 -36.08
N SER A 613 -34.76 13.13 -35.24
CA SER A 613 -35.86 12.29 -34.78
C SER A 613 -36.74 13.10 -33.83
N PRO A 614 -38.05 13.24 -34.08
CA PRO A 614 -38.96 14.01 -33.24
C PRO A 614 -39.32 13.30 -31.92
N ILE A 615 -38.78 12.09 -31.71
CA ILE A 615 -39.12 11.24 -30.57
C ILE A 615 -38.64 11.90 -29.27
N GLY A 616 -39.52 11.95 -28.26
CA GLY A 616 -39.29 12.68 -27.01
C GLY A 616 -39.47 14.21 -27.12
N MET A 617 -39.53 14.77 -28.34
CA MET A 617 -39.70 16.22 -28.60
C MET A 617 -41.16 16.58 -28.90
N ILE A 618 -41.98 15.62 -29.34
CA ILE A 618 -43.42 15.79 -29.53
C ILE A 618 -44.10 15.88 -28.16
N LEU A 619 -44.62 17.06 -27.83
CA LEU A 619 -45.35 17.27 -26.58
C LEU A 619 -46.85 17.01 -26.74
N SER A 620 -47.40 17.26 -27.93
CA SER A 620 -48.80 17.04 -28.30
C SER A 620 -48.97 17.08 -29.82
N ASP A 621 -50.18 16.86 -30.33
CA ASP A 621 -50.51 17.03 -31.75
C ASP A 621 -50.29 18.46 -32.28
N GLN A 622 -50.23 19.44 -31.40
CA GLN A 622 -50.08 20.85 -31.78
C GLN A 622 -48.70 21.43 -31.46
N LYS A 623 -47.84 20.68 -30.77
CA LYS A 623 -46.58 21.23 -30.25
C LYS A 623 -45.45 20.21 -30.26
N ILE A 624 -44.36 20.60 -30.91
CA ILE A 624 -43.04 19.95 -30.80
C ILE A 624 -42.07 20.95 -30.19
N SER A 625 -41.28 20.51 -29.21
CA SER A 625 -40.20 21.32 -28.63
C SER A 625 -38.89 20.56 -28.76
N ILE A 626 -37.95 21.14 -29.51
CA ILE A 626 -36.61 20.63 -29.76
C ILE A 626 -35.68 21.34 -28.74
N PRO A 627 -35.19 20.63 -27.70
CA PRO A 627 -34.35 21.23 -26.69
C PRO A 627 -33.03 21.78 -27.25
N ALA A 628 -32.40 22.67 -26.47
CA ALA A 628 -31.03 23.10 -26.74
C ALA A 628 -30.08 21.89 -26.76
N GLY A 629 -29.04 21.95 -27.61
CA GLY A 629 -28.03 20.90 -27.78
C GLY A 629 -28.36 19.81 -28.79
N ILE A 630 -29.61 19.71 -29.26
CA ILE A 630 -30.01 18.73 -30.29
C ILE A 630 -29.50 19.13 -31.68
N LEU A 631 -29.48 20.43 -31.97
CA LEU A 631 -28.99 20.93 -33.25
C LEU A 631 -27.46 20.89 -33.28
N ASN A 632 -26.89 20.24 -34.30
CA ASN A 632 -25.45 20.04 -34.43
C ASN A 632 -24.78 21.18 -35.24
N GLU A 633 -23.47 21.08 -35.43
CA GLU A 633 -22.66 22.12 -36.07
C GLU A 633 -23.02 22.35 -37.55
N THR A 634 -23.62 21.38 -38.24
CA THR A 634 -23.96 21.54 -39.66
C THR A 634 -25.16 22.46 -39.87
N THR A 635 -26.00 22.64 -38.85
CA THR A 635 -27.14 23.57 -38.90
C THR A 635 -26.75 25.02 -38.70
N ASP A 636 -25.65 25.27 -37.99
CA ASP A 636 -25.10 26.60 -37.73
C ASP A 636 -24.81 27.31 -39.06
N ASN A 637 -25.26 28.56 -39.15
CA ASN A 637 -25.03 29.41 -40.31
C ASN A 637 -24.44 30.76 -39.91
N ASN A 638 -23.76 30.80 -38.76
CA ASN A 638 -23.25 32.00 -38.13
C ASN A 638 -24.33 33.08 -37.92
N GLY A 639 -25.55 32.65 -37.59
CA GLY A 639 -26.69 33.55 -37.41
C GLY A 639 -27.07 34.33 -38.67
N THR A 640 -26.68 33.85 -39.86
CA THR A 640 -27.03 34.50 -41.12
C THR A 640 -28.55 34.58 -41.21
N ALA A 641 -29.06 35.81 -41.27
CA ALA A 641 -30.49 36.07 -41.18
C ALA A 641 -31.25 35.33 -42.27
N SER A 642 -32.34 34.65 -41.89
CA SER A 642 -33.20 33.89 -42.78
C SER A 642 -32.50 32.78 -43.57
N GLY A 643 -31.36 32.26 -43.11
CA GLY A 643 -30.61 31.23 -43.84
C GLY A 643 -31.06 29.78 -43.61
N ARG A 644 -31.95 29.55 -42.63
CA ARG A 644 -32.50 28.23 -42.29
C ARG A 644 -34.03 28.27 -42.20
N ARG A 645 -34.65 27.12 -42.48
CA ARG A 645 -36.06 26.83 -42.20
C ARG A 645 -36.17 25.45 -41.57
N VAL A 646 -37.27 25.21 -40.85
CA VAL A 646 -37.61 23.88 -40.33
C VAL A 646 -38.66 23.22 -41.22
N ARG A 647 -38.53 21.93 -41.44
CA ARG A 647 -39.48 21.09 -42.18
C ARG A 647 -39.80 19.85 -41.35
N ALA A 648 -41.08 19.64 -41.04
CA ALA A 648 -41.55 18.41 -40.42
C ALA A 648 -42.13 17.48 -41.50
N ARG A 649 -41.96 16.17 -41.39
CA ARG A 649 -42.56 15.21 -42.32
C ARG A 649 -43.25 14.09 -41.58
N ASN A 650 -44.30 13.56 -42.21
CA ASN A 650 -44.86 12.25 -41.89
C ASN A 650 -44.91 11.38 -43.15
N SER A 651 -45.54 10.20 -43.07
CA SER A 651 -45.70 9.26 -44.18
C SER A 651 -46.52 9.78 -45.36
N ILE A 652 -47.28 10.87 -45.18
CA ILE A 652 -48.13 11.48 -46.23
C ILE A 652 -47.43 12.64 -46.92
N GLY A 653 -46.67 13.46 -46.20
CA GLY A 653 -45.92 14.56 -46.81
C GLY A 653 -45.22 15.49 -45.84
N PRO A 654 -44.42 16.44 -46.37
CA PRO A 654 -43.71 17.44 -45.59
C PRO A 654 -44.55 18.71 -45.33
N ALA A 655 -44.22 19.41 -44.25
CA ALA A 655 -44.68 20.74 -43.92
C ALA A 655 -43.49 21.63 -43.57
N VAL A 656 -43.39 22.79 -44.21
CA VAL A 656 -42.30 23.74 -43.96
C VAL A 656 -42.82 24.87 -43.07
N GLY A 657 -42.06 25.21 -42.04
CA GLY A 657 -42.36 26.33 -41.15
C GLY A 657 -42.43 27.66 -41.91
N PRO A 658 -43.33 28.58 -41.51
CA PRO A 658 -43.48 29.85 -42.21
C PRO A 658 -42.28 30.77 -42.03
N GLU A 659 -41.62 30.74 -40.86
CA GLU A 659 -40.49 31.58 -40.52
C GLU A 659 -39.16 31.03 -41.05
N ALA A 660 -38.32 31.93 -41.56
CA ALA A 660 -36.92 31.66 -41.82
C ALA A 660 -36.07 32.37 -40.77
N PHE A 661 -35.03 31.72 -40.28
CA PHE A 661 -34.21 32.20 -39.18
C PHE A 661 -32.73 31.88 -39.38
N GLY A 662 -31.87 32.51 -38.59
CA GLY A 662 -30.45 32.20 -38.46
C GLY A 662 -30.22 31.35 -37.22
N ILE A 663 -29.25 30.45 -37.30
CA ILE A 663 -28.81 29.60 -36.20
C ILE A 663 -27.37 29.98 -35.88
N THR A 664 -27.11 30.33 -34.63
CA THR A 664 -25.77 30.53 -34.07
C THR A 664 -25.42 29.37 -33.15
N THR A 665 -24.13 29.11 -32.97
CA THR A 665 -23.70 28.07 -32.03
C THR A 665 -24.04 28.40 -30.56
N GLY A 666 -23.91 29.65 -30.12
CA GLY A 666 -24.07 30.02 -28.70
C GLY A 666 -22.86 29.66 -27.82
N VAL A 667 -22.99 29.84 -26.50
CA VAL A 667 -21.93 29.49 -25.52
C VAL A 667 -21.80 27.97 -25.42
N PRO A 668 -20.58 27.40 -25.27
CA PRO A 668 -20.43 25.96 -25.08
C PRO A 668 -21.09 25.55 -23.76
N VAL A 669 -21.68 24.36 -23.69
CA VAL A 669 -22.25 23.82 -22.45
C VAL A 669 -21.47 22.58 -22.05
N ILE A 670 -21.04 22.52 -20.79
CA ILE A 670 -20.42 21.33 -20.20
C ILE A 670 -21.51 20.60 -19.44
N THR A 671 -21.60 19.28 -19.61
CA THR A 671 -22.49 18.41 -18.83
C THR A 671 -21.72 17.53 -17.83
N GLY A 672 -20.43 17.32 -18.07
CA GLY A 672 -19.55 16.59 -17.16
C GLY A 672 -18.10 16.55 -17.64
N THR A 673 -17.25 15.92 -16.83
CA THR A 673 -15.85 15.64 -17.15
C THR A 673 -15.49 14.19 -16.83
N SER A 674 -14.39 13.68 -17.38
CA SER A 674 -13.89 12.34 -17.05
C SER A 674 -13.34 12.20 -15.63
N ALA A 675 -13.35 13.25 -14.82
CA ALA A 675 -12.87 13.26 -13.44
C ALA A 675 -13.92 13.82 -12.47
N ASP A 676 -15.20 13.74 -12.83
CA ASP A 676 -16.30 14.18 -11.98
C ASP A 676 -16.31 13.38 -10.66
N ASN A 677 -16.30 14.10 -9.54
CA ASN A 677 -16.14 13.54 -8.19
C ASN A 677 -14.87 12.69 -7.97
N ASP A 678 -13.89 12.76 -8.88
CA ASP A 678 -12.64 12.00 -8.79
C ASP A 678 -11.40 12.92 -8.82
N THR A 679 -10.23 12.32 -8.65
CA THR A 679 -8.94 13.01 -8.68
C THR A 679 -8.37 13.05 -10.09
N PHE A 680 -8.17 14.25 -10.62
CA PHE A 680 -7.51 14.48 -11.89
C PHE A 680 -6.01 14.78 -11.70
N ASP A 681 -5.15 13.93 -12.27
CA ASP A 681 -3.70 14.19 -12.38
C ASP A 681 -3.41 15.09 -13.60
N ARG A 682 -3.21 16.39 -13.36
CA ARG A 682 -2.94 17.37 -14.42
C ARG A 682 -1.60 17.16 -15.14
N ARG A 683 -0.66 16.41 -14.56
CA ARG A 683 0.65 16.08 -15.18
C ARG A 683 0.74 14.64 -15.67
N GLY A 684 -0.33 13.86 -15.50
CA GLY A 684 -0.42 12.49 -15.98
C GLY A 684 -0.42 12.40 -17.51
N ASN A 685 -0.45 11.16 -18.01
CA ASN A 685 -0.48 10.87 -19.45
C ASN A 685 -1.89 10.94 -20.07
N SER A 686 -2.93 11.01 -19.24
CA SER A 686 -4.34 11.02 -19.69
C SER A 686 -4.89 12.45 -19.69
N PRO A 687 -5.40 12.97 -20.82
CA PRO A 687 -6.03 14.29 -20.86
C PRO A 687 -7.34 14.31 -20.04
N LEU A 688 -7.78 15.50 -19.63
CA LEU A 688 -9.12 15.66 -19.06
C LEU A 688 -10.13 15.73 -20.21
N ARG A 689 -11.02 14.76 -20.30
CA ARG A 689 -12.14 14.82 -21.25
C ARG A 689 -13.28 15.64 -20.67
N VAL A 690 -13.89 16.45 -21.53
CA VAL A 690 -15.02 17.31 -21.21
C VAL A 690 -16.17 16.90 -22.12
N PHE A 691 -17.31 16.62 -21.51
CA PHE A 691 -18.54 16.22 -22.18
C PHE A 691 -19.54 17.37 -22.16
N GLY A 692 -20.36 17.47 -23.19
CA GLY A 692 -21.37 18.51 -23.30
C GLY A 692 -21.89 18.66 -24.72
N TYR A 693 -22.16 19.89 -25.14
CA TYR A 693 -22.60 20.18 -26.50
C TYR A 693 -22.26 21.60 -26.93
N GLY A 694 -22.20 21.79 -28.24
CA GLY A 694 -21.75 23.03 -28.84
C GLY A 694 -20.27 23.25 -28.59
N PHE A 695 -19.41 22.29 -28.97
CA PHE A 695 -17.95 22.44 -28.97
C PHE A 695 -17.39 22.76 -30.36
N LYS A 696 -18.13 22.47 -31.45
CA LYS A 696 -17.82 22.88 -32.83
C LYS A 696 -18.65 24.11 -33.25
N ALA A 697 -18.16 24.89 -34.21
CA ALA A 697 -18.85 26.08 -34.76
C ALA A 697 -18.42 26.36 -36.22
N VAL A 698 -19.29 26.99 -37.02
CA VAL A 698 -19.09 27.17 -38.48
C VAL A 698 -18.21 28.37 -38.84
N SER A 699 -18.15 29.43 -38.02
CA SER A 699 -17.26 30.58 -38.24
C SER A 699 -16.47 30.95 -36.98
N SER A 700 -15.15 30.84 -37.09
CA SER A 700 -14.13 31.16 -36.08
C SER A 700 -14.31 30.53 -34.69
N GLY A 701 -13.74 29.34 -34.53
CA GLY A 701 -13.10 28.94 -33.29
C GLY A 701 -13.65 27.64 -32.70
N THR A 702 -12.85 26.58 -32.82
CA THR A 702 -12.79 25.51 -31.82
C THR A 702 -12.66 26.13 -30.42
N LEU A 703 -12.91 25.35 -29.37
CA LEU A 703 -12.62 25.77 -28.00
C LEU A 703 -11.17 26.30 -27.91
N THR A 704 -10.97 27.44 -27.26
CA THR A 704 -9.65 28.10 -27.16
C THR A 704 -9.32 28.62 -25.78
N HIS A 705 -10.30 28.74 -24.88
CA HIS A 705 -10.10 29.32 -23.56
C HIS A 705 -10.62 28.40 -22.45
N LEU A 706 -9.87 28.36 -21.36
CA LEU A 706 -10.14 27.58 -20.15
C LEU A 706 -10.20 28.53 -18.95
N ARG A 707 -11.12 28.26 -18.03
CA ARG A 707 -11.16 28.85 -16.69
C ARG A 707 -11.36 27.76 -15.66
N VAL A 708 -10.65 27.85 -14.54
CA VAL A 708 -10.87 26.97 -13.39
C VAL A 708 -11.36 27.82 -12.22
N GLU A 709 -12.42 27.34 -11.59
CA GLU A 709 -13.07 27.96 -10.43
C GLU A 709 -13.06 27.01 -9.22
N ASP A 710 -13.18 27.57 -8.01
CA ASP A 710 -13.50 26.79 -6.82
C ASP A 710 -15.02 26.48 -6.73
N ALA A 711 -15.42 25.70 -5.72
CA ALA A 711 -16.82 25.35 -5.49
C ALA A 711 -17.75 26.56 -5.30
N SER A 712 -17.22 27.69 -4.80
CA SER A 712 -17.96 28.94 -4.59
C SER A 712 -18.03 29.81 -5.85
N GLY A 713 -17.37 29.40 -6.94
CA GLY A 713 -17.30 30.15 -8.20
C GLY A 713 -16.17 31.20 -8.25
N ASN A 714 -15.26 31.22 -7.27
CA ASN A 714 -14.10 32.12 -7.30
C ASN A 714 -13.12 31.65 -8.37
N LEU A 715 -12.55 32.60 -9.11
CA LEU A 715 -11.52 32.34 -10.12
C LEU A 715 -10.22 31.83 -9.47
N LEU A 716 -9.71 30.69 -9.95
CA LEU A 716 -8.41 30.15 -9.58
C LEU A 716 -7.40 30.28 -10.73
N GLN A 717 -7.84 29.93 -11.94
CA GLN A 717 -7.03 30.03 -13.16
C GLN A 717 -7.81 30.75 -14.26
N PRO A 718 -7.23 31.77 -14.91
CA PRO A 718 -5.89 32.35 -14.69
C PRO A 718 -5.73 33.10 -13.37
N ALA A 719 -4.48 33.39 -12.98
CA ALA A 719 -4.18 34.27 -11.83
C ALA A 719 -4.72 35.70 -12.00
N SER A 720 -4.91 36.16 -13.24
CA SER A 720 -5.52 37.44 -13.57
C SER A 720 -6.21 37.38 -14.94
N GLY A 721 -7.25 38.20 -15.14
CA GLY A 721 -8.09 38.16 -16.33
C GLY A 721 -9.28 37.21 -16.18
N THR A 722 -9.95 36.88 -17.29
CA THR A 722 -11.21 36.12 -17.29
C THR A 722 -11.01 34.62 -17.55
N SER A 723 -10.13 34.27 -18.49
CA SER A 723 -9.83 32.90 -18.94
C SER A 723 -8.44 32.83 -19.56
N THR A 724 -7.84 31.63 -19.63
CA THR A 724 -6.51 31.38 -20.20
C THR A 724 -6.65 30.72 -21.57
N ALA A 725 -5.85 31.15 -22.56
CA ALA A 725 -5.79 30.47 -23.85
C ALA A 725 -5.18 29.06 -23.70
N VAL A 726 -5.86 28.05 -24.20
CA VAL A 726 -5.49 26.63 -24.15
C VAL A 726 -5.80 26.00 -25.51
N THR A 727 -4.95 25.07 -25.95
CA THR A 727 -5.24 24.24 -27.12
C THR A 727 -6.11 23.06 -26.70
N PHE A 728 -7.29 22.94 -27.28
CA PHE A 728 -8.18 21.79 -27.09
C PHE A 728 -8.06 20.83 -28.28
N THR A 729 -8.17 19.53 -28.01
CA THR A 729 -8.45 18.55 -29.06
C THR A 729 -9.98 18.36 -29.09
N VAL A 730 -10.66 18.99 -30.04
CA VAL A 730 -12.12 18.86 -30.19
C VAL A 730 -12.43 17.61 -31.03
N ILE A 731 -12.97 16.58 -30.39
CA ILE A 731 -13.26 15.29 -31.03
C ILE A 731 -14.58 15.37 -31.80
N SER A 732 -15.64 15.82 -31.12
CA SER A 732 -16.99 15.95 -31.68
C SER A 732 -17.62 17.29 -31.26
N ASP A 733 -18.88 17.52 -31.64
CA ASP A 733 -19.62 18.68 -31.11
C ASP A 733 -19.99 18.51 -29.62
N THR A 734 -19.83 17.30 -29.07
CA THR A 734 -20.20 16.93 -27.70
C THR A 734 -19.03 16.49 -26.81
N GLU A 735 -17.83 16.36 -27.37
CA GLU A 735 -16.65 15.87 -26.65
C GLU A 735 -15.39 16.64 -27.06
N ALA A 736 -14.61 17.06 -26.05
CA ALA A 736 -13.30 17.70 -26.23
C ALA A 736 -12.31 17.28 -25.14
N GLU A 737 -11.03 17.30 -25.45
CA GLU A 737 -9.93 17.00 -24.53
C GLU A 737 -9.14 18.26 -24.17
N ILE A 738 -8.88 18.41 -22.87
CA ILE A 738 -7.92 19.37 -22.31
C ILE A 738 -6.60 18.61 -22.07
N PRO A 739 -5.50 19.01 -22.72
CA PRO A 739 -4.23 18.30 -22.58
C PRO A 739 -3.71 18.26 -21.14
N ALA A 740 -3.42 17.05 -20.66
CA ALA A 740 -2.54 16.83 -19.50
C ALA A 740 -1.08 16.73 -19.98
N GLY A 741 -0.12 16.95 -19.09
CA GLY A 741 1.27 16.66 -19.42
C GLY A 741 2.32 17.31 -18.52
N SER A 742 3.53 16.78 -18.59
CA SER A 742 4.61 17.14 -17.67
C SER A 742 5.31 18.47 -17.98
N SER A 743 5.35 18.90 -19.24
CA SER A 743 6.11 20.10 -19.67
C SER A 743 5.29 21.39 -19.70
N SER A 744 4.00 21.33 -20.03
CA SER A 744 3.10 22.49 -20.06
C SER A 744 1.63 22.05 -19.93
N PRO A 745 1.16 21.64 -18.74
CA PRO A 745 -0.22 21.23 -18.56
C PRO A 745 -1.17 22.42 -18.74
N ALA A 746 -2.29 22.20 -19.43
CA ALA A 746 -3.29 23.24 -19.66
C ALA A 746 -3.94 23.71 -18.34
N ILE A 747 -4.18 22.77 -17.42
CA ILE A 747 -4.54 23.06 -16.03
C ILE A 747 -3.25 23.22 -15.24
N THR A 748 -3.06 24.39 -14.63
CA THR A 748 -1.83 24.76 -13.93
C THR A 748 -1.90 24.46 -12.43
N SER A 749 -0.79 24.64 -11.72
CA SER A 749 -0.73 24.48 -10.26
C SER A 749 -1.63 25.45 -9.47
N LEU A 750 -2.07 26.55 -10.09
CA LEU A 750 -3.05 27.46 -9.47
C LEU A 750 -4.39 26.77 -9.20
N SER A 751 -4.67 25.73 -9.98
CA SER A 751 -5.88 24.94 -9.90
C SER A 751 -5.75 23.74 -8.96
N ASP A 752 -4.58 23.50 -8.35
CA ASP A 752 -4.41 22.37 -7.42
C ASP A 752 -5.39 22.51 -6.24
N GLY A 753 -5.95 21.41 -5.75
CA GLY A 753 -6.82 21.36 -4.58
C GLY A 753 -8.22 20.80 -4.86
N ALA A 754 -9.05 20.78 -3.81
CA ALA A 754 -10.32 20.06 -3.81
C ALA A 754 -11.50 20.87 -4.40
N ASN A 755 -12.46 20.20 -5.04
CA ASN A 755 -13.70 20.76 -5.57
C ASN A 755 -13.45 21.85 -6.62
N ARG A 756 -13.00 21.42 -7.80
CA ARG A 756 -12.68 22.31 -8.92
C ARG A 756 -13.75 22.23 -9.99
N ARG A 757 -14.13 23.39 -10.53
CA ARG A 757 -15.02 23.51 -11.67
C ARG A 757 -14.25 23.97 -12.89
N ILE A 758 -14.50 23.31 -14.01
CA ILE A 758 -13.97 23.70 -15.31
C ILE A 758 -15.01 24.51 -16.07
N ARG A 759 -14.56 25.58 -16.73
CA ARG A 759 -15.35 26.32 -17.73
C ARG A 759 -14.53 26.51 -18.98
N ILE A 760 -15.18 26.42 -20.12
CA ILE A 760 -14.55 26.54 -21.44
C ILE A 760 -15.21 27.64 -22.26
N ALA A 761 -14.48 28.21 -23.20
CA ALA A 761 -14.97 29.25 -24.08
C ALA A 761 -14.24 29.24 -25.44
N ARG A 762 -14.84 29.95 -26.41
CA ARG A 762 -14.24 30.23 -27.72
C ARG A 762 -13.47 31.54 -27.77
N ALA A 763 -13.70 32.41 -26.79
CA ALA A 763 -13.08 33.72 -26.67
C ALA A 763 -12.86 34.08 -25.19
N SER A 764 -12.14 35.17 -24.95
CA SER A 764 -11.68 35.55 -23.62
C SER A 764 -12.74 36.28 -22.77
N ALA A 765 -13.89 36.66 -23.32
CA ALA A 765 -14.89 37.44 -22.59
C ALA A 765 -15.71 36.57 -21.63
N ALA A 766 -16.18 37.17 -20.53
CA ALA A 766 -16.90 36.45 -19.49
C ALA A 766 -18.25 35.87 -19.96
N GLY A 767 -18.87 36.52 -20.94
CA GLY A 767 -20.12 36.08 -21.57
C GLY A 767 -19.97 34.85 -22.46
N ASP A 768 -18.74 34.47 -22.85
CA ASP A 768 -18.49 33.33 -23.73
C ASP A 768 -18.20 32.03 -22.98
N LEU A 769 -18.07 32.09 -21.65
CA LEU A 769 -17.78 30.96 -20.78
C LEU A 769 -19.01 30.07 -20.59
N SER A 770 -18.78 28.75 -20.64
CA SER A 770 -19.80 27.75 -20.37
C SER A 770 -20.56 27.98 -19.07
N ALA A 771 -21.83 27.60 -19.02
CA ALA A 771 -22.66 27.78 -17.85
C ALA A 771 -22.12 27.01 -16.62
N THR A 772 -22.46 27.47 -15.42
CA THR A 772 -21.96 26.91 -14.14
C THR A 772 -22.98 26.08 -13.38
N ASN A 773 -24.24 26.09 -13.81
CA ASN A 773 -25.33 25.34 -13.20
C ASN A 773 -25.33 23.90 -13.71
N SER A 774 -25.32 22.95 -12.77
CA SER A 774 -25.50 21.51 -13.00
C SER A 774 -24.28 20.70 -13.50
N VAL A 775 -23.06 21.23 -13.42
CA VAL A 775 -21.83 20.45 -13.70
C VAL A 775 -21.23 19.92 -12.40
N PRO A 776 -20.99 18.60 -12.25
CA PRO A 776 -20.26 18.05 -11.12
C PRO A 776 -18.87 18.68 -10.94
N LEU A 777 -18.35 18.66 -9.72
CA LEU A 777 -17.01 19.18 -9.43
C LEU A 777 -16.00 18.05 -9.57
N ILE A 778 -14.81 18.37 -10.06
CA ILE A 778 -13.65 17.48 -9.94
C ILE A 778 -13.25 17.46 -8.46
N ALA A 779 -13.24 16.29 -7.84
CA ALA A 779 -13.02 16.18 -6.40
C ALA A 779 -11.65 16.72 -6.01
N ASN A 780 -10.60 16.40 -6.78
CA ASN A 780 -9.27 16.98 -6.60
C ASN A 780 -8.60 17.20 -7.95
N VAL A 781 -8.05 18.39 -8.19
CA VAL A 781 -7.05 18.59 -9.25
C VAL A 781 -5.69 18.59 -8.59
N THR A 782 -4.77 17.75 -9.07
CA THR A 782 -3.42 17.68 -8.47
C THR A 782 -2.39 17.05 -9.40
N THR A 783 -1.18 16.80 -8.89
CA THR A 783 -0.09 16.01 -9.45
C THR A 783 0.69 15.39 -8.29
N THR A 784 1.65 14.51 -8.57
CA THR A 784 2.64 14.09 -7.55
C THR A 784 3.28 15.33 -6.90
N PRO A 785 3.27 15.46 -5.55
CA PRO A 785 3.84 16.60 -4.85
C PRO A 785 5.34 16.74 -5.17
N THR A 786 5.82 17.98 -5.28
CA THR A 786 7.26 18.25 -5.43
C THR A 786 7.75 19.09 -4.27
N ILE A 787 8.78 18.63 -3.56
CA ILE A 787 9.39 19.39 -2.46
C ILE A 787 10.62 20.12 -3.02
N THR A 788 10.57 21.44 -3.05
CA THR A 788 11.67 22.29 -3.57
C THR A 788 12.62 22.71 -2.47
N SER A 789 12.10 22.99 -1.27
CA SER A 789 12.92 23.31 -0.10
C SER A 789 12.20 23.00 1.22
N VAL A 790 12.98 22.84 2.28
CA VAL A 790 12.49 22.79 3.65
C VAL A 790 13.27 23.83 4.44
N SER A 791 12.58 24.81 5.02
CA SER A 791 13.20 25.87 5.83
C SER A 791 12.71 25.81 7.27
N THR A 792 13.66 25.79 8.20
CA THR A 792 13.40 25.90 9.63
C THR A 792 13.56 27.35 10.07
N LEU A 793 12.63 27.89 10.85
CA LEU A 793 12.88 29.13 11.59
C LEU A 793 13.91 28.85 12.71
N SER A 794 15.20 28.87 12.36
CA SER A 794 16.32 28.70 13.29
C SER A 794 17.55 29.52 12.88
N VAL A 795 18.24 30.03 13.90
CA VAL A 795 19.35 30.98 13.83
C VAL A 795 20.66 30.43 13.20
N SER A 796 20.77 29.13 12.85
CA SER A 796 22.07 28.55 12.38
C SER A 796 22.04 27.47 11.27
N GLY A 797 20.91 27.21 10.62
CA GLY A 797 20.90 26.83 9.18
C GLY A 797 21.30 25.42 8.71
N SER A 798 21.05 24.30 9.43
CA SER A 798 21.25 22.95 8.82
C SER A 798 20.40 21.79 9.37
N ASN A 799 19.68 21.95 10.48
CA ASN A 799 18.99 20.85 11.16
C ASN A 799 17.49 21.12 11.30
N PHE A 800 16.66 20.15 10.92
CA PHE A 800 15.23 20.14 11.20
C PHE A 800 15.01 20.05 12.70
N GLN A 801 14.32 21.06 13.23
CA GLN A 801 14.00 21.15 14.65
C GLN A 801 12.61 20.64 14.89
N ARG A 802 12.53 19.48 15.54
CA ARG A 802 11.23 18.89 15.90
C ARG A 802 10.46 19.77 16.87
N ASP A 803 11.18 20.54 17.67
CA ASP A 803 10.72 21.57 18.61
C ASP A 803 10.61 22.99 17.99
N GLY A 804 10.75 23.13 16.67
CA GLY A 804 10.68 24.40 15.96
C GLY A 804 9.63 24.42 14.84
N THR A 805 9.34 25.61 14.31
CA THR A 805 8.46 25.75 13.15
C THR A 805 9.19 25.38 11.87
N VAL A 806 8.54 24.59 11.01
CA VAL A 806 9.10 24.14 9.73
C VAL A 806 8.20 24.56 8.59
N GLU A 807 8.79 25.07 7.52
CA GLU A 807 8.12 25.35 6.26
C GLU A 807 8.64 24.40 5.18
N ILE A 808 7.72 23.74 4.49
CA ILE A 808 7.98 22.88 3.33
C ILE A 808 7.45 23.63 2.12
N ASN A 809 8.32 23.95 1.18
CA ASN A 809 7.95 24.64 -0.05
C ASN A 809 7.94 23.67 -1.23
N GLY A 810 7.03 23.87 -2.17
CA GLY A 810 6.79 22.90 -3.22
C GLY A 810 5.68 23.26 -4.18
N THR A 811 5.14 22.22 -4.84
CA THR A 811 3.91 22.30 -5.64
C THR A 811 3.01 21.12 -5.30
N ALA A 812 1.70 21.26 -5.55
CA ALA A 812 0.65 20.30 -5.22
C ALA A 812 0.52 19.94 -3.72
N LEU A 813 1.06 20.78 -2.83
CA LEU A 813 1.07 20.51 -1.39
C LEU A 813 -0.31 20.64 -0.71
N ASN A 814 -1.24 21.39 -1.31
CA ASN A 814 -2.61 21.60 -0.82
C ASN A 814 -3.54 20.40 -0.99
N THR A 815 -3.06 19.33 -1.63
CA THR A 815 -3.74 18.04 -1.71
C THR A 815 -3.00 16.95 -0.93
N ALA A 816 -1.99 17.32 -0.16
CA ALA A 816 -1.22 16.38 0.64
C ALA A 816 -2.13 15.69 1.67
N THR A 817 -2.08 14.37 1.68
CA THR A 817 -2.77 13.52 2.65
C THR A 817 -1.82 13.06 3.76
N GLN A 818 -0.51 13.10 3.53
CA GLN A 818 0.48 12.60 4.47
C GLN A 818 1.84 13.28 4.32
N ILE A 819 2.51 13.51 5.46
CA ILE A 819 3.91 13.96 5.54
C ILE A 819 4.69 12.91 6.36
N GLU A 820 5.75 12.36 5.81
CA GLU A 820 6.57 11.34 6.48
C GLU A 820 8.05 11.76 6.54
N LEU A 821 8.68 11.56 7.70
CA LEU A 821 10.13 11.58 7.82
C LEU A 821 10.69 10.19 7.53
N VAL A 822 11.64 10.12 6.59
CA VAL A 822 12.28 8.88 6.15
C VAL A 822 13.80 8.95 6.31
N LYS A 823 14.44 7.79 6.30
CA LYS A 823 15.91 7.69 6.30
C LYS A 823 16.50 8.31 5.03
N SER A 824 17.81 8.56 5.03
CA SER A 824 18.52 9.11 3.87
C SER A 824 18.34 8.25 2.60
N ASP A 825 18.24 6.93 2.73
CA ASP A 825 17.94 6.01 1.62
C ASP A 825 16.48 6.05 1.14
N GLY A 826 15.58 6.71 1.88
CA GLY A 826 14.15 6.85 1.57
C GLY A 826 13.26 5.78 2.19
N SER A 827 13.83 4.82 2.93
CA SER A 827 13.07 3.83 3.69
C SER A 827 12.43 4.45 4.95
N SER A 828 11.26 3.92 5.32
CA SER A 828 10.51 4.37 6.49
C SER A 828 11.17 3.92 7.80
N PHE A 829 10.88 4.66 8.88
CA PHE A 829 11.23 4.23 10.24
C PHE A 829 10.28 3.16 10.76
N SER A 830 10.72 2.38 11.76
CA SER A 830 9.88 1.43 12.48
C SER A 830 9.90 1.80 13.97
N PRO A 831 8.78 2.29 14.54
CA PRO A 831 7.53 2.67 13.89
C PRO A 831 7.68 3.90 12.96
N THR A 832 6.76 4.05 12.00
CA THR A 832 6.77 5.14 11.01
C THR A 832 6.64 6.51 11.67
N VAL A 833 7.42 7.50 11.20
CA VAL A 833 7.37 8.88 11.70
C VAL A 833 6.56 9.71 10.71
N VAL A 834 5.27 9.86 10.98
CA VAL A 834 4.29 10.34 9.99
C VAL A 834 3.27 11.30 10.61
N ILE A 835 2.81 12.25 9.81
CA ILE A 835 1.64 13.10 10.07
C ILE A 835 0.61 12.81 8.97
N ASN A 836 -0.55 12.31 9.36
CA ASN A 836 -1.70 12.19 8.45
C ASN A 836 -2.49 13.49 8.45
N LEU A 837 -2.80 14.01 7.27
CA LEU A 837 -3.47 15.29 7.08
C LEU A 837 -4.98 15.10 6.84
N PRO A 838 -5.83 16.03 7.32
CA PRO A 838 -5.48 17.24 8.08
C PRO A 838 -5.04 16.94 9.53
N ALA A 839 -4.03 17.66 10.02
CA ALA A 839 -3.52 17.52 11.39
C ALA A 839 -3.48 18.87 12.11
N ALA A 840 -3.76 18.86 13.42
CA ALA A 840 -3.57 20.04 14.27
C ALA A 840 -2.10 20.48 14.25
N GLY A 841 -1.87 21.78 14.14
CA GLY A 841 -0.52 22.35 14.04
C GLY A 841 0.10 22.30 12.64
N VAL A 842 -0.59 21.79 11.62
CA VAL A 842 -0.17 21.88 10.22
C VAL A 842 -1.06 22.87 9.46
N GLY A 843 -0.46 23.93 8.94
CA GLY A 843 -1.09 24.87 8.00
C GLY A 843 -0.68 24.56 6.58
N ILE A 844 -1.60 24.64 5.62
CA ILE A 844 -1.31 24.43 4.21
C ILE A 844 -1.86 25.61 3.43
N GLU A 845 -1.04 26.21 2.57
CA GLU A 845 -1.47 27.31 1.71
C GLU A 845 -2.43 26.80 0.63
N SER A 846 -3.46 27.58 0.34
CA SER A 846 -4.51 27.20 -0.62
C SER A 846 -4.01 27.04 -2.05
N ASN A 847 -2.91 27.71 -2.42
CA ASN A 847 -2.25 27.60 -3.73
C ASN A 847 -1.30 26.39 -3.84
N GLY A 848 -1.15 25.58 -2.78
CA GLY A 848 -0.31 24.40 -2.75
C GLY A 848 1.20 24.67 -2.80
N SER A 849 1.66 25.91 -2.56
CA SER A 849 3.09 26.23 -2.57
C SER A 849 3.80 25.94 -1.26
N ARG A 850 3.10 25.89 -0.13
CA ARG A 850 3.72 25.79 1.19
C ARG A 850 2.89 25.01 2.21
N ILE A 851 3.58 24.23 3.03
CA ILE A 851 3.07 23.64 4.27
C ILE A 851 3.89 24.21 5.43
N THR A 852 3.22 24.65 6.49
CA THR A 852 3.84 25.07 7.75
C THR A 852 3.50 24.07 8.85
N ILE A 853 4.51 23.52 9.51
CA ILE A 853 4.38 22.62 10.65
C ILE A 853 4.78 23.39 11.91
N SER A 854 3.88 23.44 12.88
CA SER A 854 4.09 24.07 14.18
C SER A 854 5.08 23.27 15.04
N PRO A 855 5.74 23.91 16.03
CA PRO A 855 6.61 23.22 16.97
C PRO A 855 5.94 22.03 17.65
N ASN A 856 6.67 20.93 17.82
CA ASN A 856 6.23 19.71 18.52
C ASN A 856 5.04 18.97 17.90
N THR A 857 4.66 19.28 16.65
CA THR A 857 3.63 18.49 15.92
C THR A 857 4.10 17.06 15.65
N LEU A 858 5.40 16.85 15.47
CA LEU A 858 6.02 15.51 15.36
C LEU A 858 6.44 15.02 16.75
N THR A 859 5.68 14.08 17.33
CA THR A 859 5.92 13.61 18.71
C THR A 859 6.88 12.41 18.79
N ASN A 860 7.07 11.67 17.71
CA ASN A 860 7.91 10.48 17.65
C ASN A 860 9.40 10.85 17.43
N SER A 861 10.28 10.47 18.38
CA SER A 861 11.73 10.71 18.33
C SER A 861 12.53 9.62 17.60
N GLY A 862 11.86 8.74 16.86
CA GLY A 862 12.49 7.69 16.06
C GLY A 862 13.44 8.24 15.00
N ALA A 863 13.14 9.41 14.43
CA ALA A 863 13.97 10.08 13.43
C ALA A 863 15.08 10.96 14.00
N ASP A 864 15.01 11.33 15.29
CA ASP A 864 15.97 12.22 15.96
C ASP A 864 17.38 11.60 15.94
N ALA A 865 18.39 12.42 15.64
CA ALA A 865 19.78 11.99 15.55
C ALA A 865 20.76 13.16 15.69
N SER A 866 22.05 12.82 15.74
CA SER A 866 23.15 13.77 15.61
C SER A 866 23.27 14.29 14.17
N SER A 867 24.11 15.29 13.95
CA SER A 867 24.27 15.96 12.65
C SER A 867 24.82 15.08 11.52
N SER A 868 25.38 13.90 11.80
CA SER A 868 25.88 12.96 10.79
C SER A 868 24.78 12.17 10.09
N ASP A 869 23.61 12.11 10.71
CA ASP A 869 22.53 11.20 10.36
C ASP A 869 21.41 11.97 9.66
N THR A 870 21.48 12.05 8.34
CA THR A 870 20.51 12.83 7.56
C THR A 870 19.22 12.05 7.30
N ARG A 871 18.14 12.82 7.14
CA ARG A 871 16.75 12.40 6.94
C ARG A 871 16.23 13.12 5.72
N ARG A 872 15.18 12.57 5.12
CA ARG A 872 14.44 13.20 4.03
C ARG A 872 12.97 13.26 4.39
N LEU A 873 12.25 14.13 3.69
CA LEU A 873 10.81 14.28 3.86
C LEU A 873 10.10 13.71 2.62
N LYS A 874 9.03 12.97 2.87
CA LYS A 874 8.05 12.56 1.86
C LYS A 874 6.75 13.30 2.07
N VAL A 875 6.14 13.77 0.99
CA VAL A 875 4.77 14.27 0.97
C VAL A 875 3.98 13.43 -0.02
N SER A 876 2.88 12.84 0.44
CA SER A 876 2.02 11.99 -0.38
C SER A 876 0.65 12.63 -0.57
N ASN A 877 0.05 12.39 -1.73
CA ASN A 877 -1.37 12.61 -2.02
C ASN A 877 -1.94 11.40 -2.77
N LEU A 878 -3.16 11.50 -3.30
CA LEU A 878 -3.83 10.42 -4.03
C LEU A 878 -3.16 10.05 -5.38
N VAL A 879 -2.31 10.92 -5.94
CA VAL A 879 -1.60 10.66 -7.21
C VAL A 879 -0.24 10.01 -6.97
N GLY A 880 0.48 10.43 -5.92
CA GLY A 880 1.79 9.85 -5.63
C GLY A 880 2.54 10.52 -4.49
N THR A 881 3.82 10.16 -4.37
CA THR A 881 4.69 10.62 -3.28
C THR A 881 5.90 11.40 -3.80
N GLY A 882 5.99 12.66 -3.41
CA GLY A 882 7.18 13.48 -3.58
C GLY A 882 8.19 13.22 -2.48
N THR A 883 9.45 12.93 -2.84
CA THR A 883 10.54 12.81 -1.85
C THR A 883 11.55 13.93 -2.04
N LEU A 884 11.98 14.55 -0.95
CA LEU A 884 13.04 15.56 -0.97
C LEU A 884 14.33 14.95 -1.55
N ALA A 885 15.05 15.71 -2.36
CA ALA A 885 16.30 15.27 -2.96
C ALA A 885 17.38 14.97 -1.89
N LEU A 886 18.21 13.96 -2.11
CA LEU A 886 19.28 13.57 -1.16
C LEU A 886 20.28 14.71 -0.89
N ALA A 887 20.54 15.56 -1.88
CA ALA A 887 21.40 16.73 -1.73
C ALA A 887 20.84 17.78 -0.75
N SER A 888 19.55 17.70 -0.42
CA SER A 888 18.85 18.57 0.53
C SER A 888 18.45 17.84 1.81
N ALA A 889 19.03 16.66 2.08
CA ALA A 889 18.78 15.93 3.31
C ALA A 889 19.30 16.70 4.54
N PHE A 890 18.63 16.54 5.68
CA PHE A 890 18.89 17.30 6.91
C PHE A 890 18.91 16.37 8.12
N ALA A 891 19.63 16.71 9.19
CA ALA A 891 19.48 15.99 10.45
C ALA A 891 18.23 16.47 11.19
N VAL A 892 17.57 15.57 11.93
CA VAL A 892 16.40 15.89 12.77
C VAL A 892 16.83 15.85 14.22
N ASN A 893 16.55 16.90 14.99
CA ASN A 893 16.85 16.92 16.42
C ASN A 893 15.87 17.77 17.23
N THR A 894 15.95 17.61 18.55
CA THR A 894 15.21 18.35 19.58
C THR A 894 16.25 18.97 20.52
N GLN A 895 15.98 20.13 21.14
CA GLN A 895 16.89 20.69 22.15
C GLN A 895 17.10 19.70 23.31
N PRO A 896 18.34 19.22 23.55
CA PRO A 896 18.61 18.34 24.67
C PRO A 896 18.37 19.05 26.00
N THR A 897 17.87 18.30 26.98
CA THR A 897 17.84 18.68 28.40
C THR A 897 18.40 17.53 29.22
N VAL A 898 19.07 17.84 30.33
CA VAL A 898 19.54 16.83 31.30
C VAL A 898 18.77 17.03 32.58
N THR A 899 18.08 15.99 33.05
CA THR A 899 17.24 16.03 34.25
C THR A 899 17.96 15.42 35.45
N ALA A 900 18.61 14.27 35.28
CA ALA A 900 19.34 13.61 36.38
C ALA A 900 20.58 12.85 35.88
N VAL A 901 21.52 12.64 36.80
CA VAL A 901 22.73 11.82 36.60
C VAL A 901 22.76 10.77 37.71
N SER A 902 22.96 9.52 37.35
CA SER A 902 22.88 8.37 38.26
C SER A 902 23.81 7.23 37.80
N GLY A 903 23.80 6.10 38.51
CA GLY A 903 24.64 4.94 38.19
C GLY A 903 25.85 4.75 39.12
N PHE A 904 26.03 5.65 40.09
CA PHE A 904 27.05 5.52 41.15
C PHE A 904 26.77 4.32 42.05
N ALA A 905 27.79 3.55 42.45
CA ALA A 905 27.59 2.42 43.33
C ALA A 905 27.00 2.84 44.69
N ALA A 906 26.14 1.98 45.24
CA ALA A 906 25.50 2.20 46.54
C ALA A 906 26.50 2.35 47.70
N THR A 907 27.72 1.84 47.53
CA THR A 907 28.83 1.95 48.48
C THR A 907 29.43 3.35 48.58
N HIS A 908 29.20 4.22 47.58
CA HIS A 908 29.66 5.61 47.55
C HIS A 908 28.65 6.53 46.82
N PRO A 909 27.52 6.87 47.48
CA PRO A 909 26.50 7.72 46.86
C PRO A 909 27.04 9.13 46.59
N GLY A 910 26.85 9.62 45.36
CA GLY A 910 27.29 10.95 44.94
C GLY A 910 28.77 11.03 44.54
N ALA A 911 29.47 9.90 44.42
CA ALA A 911 30.82 9.83 43.87
C ALA A 911 30.93 8.75 42.78
N PHE A 912 31.49 9.14 41.64
CA PHE A 912 31.69 8.33 40.44
C PHE A 912 33.09 7.71 40.44
N ASP A 913 33.15 6.38 40.52
CA ASP A 913 34.38 5.63 40.23
C ASP A 913 34.56 5.56 38.70
N ARG A 914 35.59 6.25 38.18
CA ARG A 914 35.91 6.24 36.74
C ARG A 914 36.94 5.18 36.33
N SER A 915 37.28 4.23 37.21
CA SER A 915 38.29 3.20 36.96
C SER A 915 37.80 2.13 35.98
N GLN A 916 38.72 1.49 35.25
CA GLN A 916 38.31 0.55 34.18
C GLN A 916 37.87 -0.81 34.72
N ALA A 917 38.48 -1.24 35.82
CA ALA A 917 38.23 -2.57 36.37
C ALA A 917 37.02 -2.60 37.31
N THR A 918 36.74 -1.49 38.00
CA THR A 918 35.71 -1.42 39.06
C THR A 918 34.80 -0.21 38.95
N GLY A 919 34.87 0.54 37.85
CA GLY A 919 34.13 1.77 37.65
C GLY A 919 32.61 1.60 37.65
N ASP A 920 31.94 2.68 37.99
CA ASP A 920 30.49 2.80 37.94
C ASP A 920 30.03 3.03 36.50
N ASP A 921 28.94 2.42 36.05
CA ASP A 921 28.33 2.80 34.76
C ASP A 921 27.51 4.08 34.94
N LEU A 922 27.69 5.07 34.07
CA LEU A 922 27.01 6.36 34.20
C LEU A 922 25.71 6.37 33.42
N LEU A 923 24.60 6.69 34.09
CA LEU A 923 23.29 6.90 33.47
C LEU A 923 22.89 8.38 33.55
N ILE A 924 22.79 9.03 32.40
CA ILE A 924 22.28 10.39 32.22
C ILE A 924 20.84 10.29 31.72
N THR A 925 19.91 11.00 32.35
CA THR A 925 18.49 11.03 31.93
C THR A 925 18.05 12.44 31.57
N GLY A 926 17.11 12.56 30.63
CA GLY A 926 16.70 13.84 30.08
C GLY A 926 15.73 13.69 28.90
N THR A 927 15.71 14.67 28.01
CA THR A 927 14.93 14.65 26.76
C THR A 927 15.78 15.14 25.59
N GLY A 928 15.52 14.69 24.37
CA GLY A 928 16.25 15.14 23.17
C GLY A 928 17.72 14.67 23.15
N LEU A 929 18.07 13.64 23.93
CA LEU A 929 19.46 13.22 24.13
C LEU A 929 20.09 12.56 22.90
N LYS A 930 19.28 12.15 21.91
CA LYS A 930 19.77 11.67 20.60
C LYS A 930 20.49 12.74 19.79
N ALA A 931 20.34 14.02 20.12
CA ALA A 931 21.07 15.11 19.50
C ALA A 931 22.55 15.18 19.96
N ALA A 932 22.92 14.44 21.00
CA ALA A 932 24.25 14.51 21.60
C ALA A 932 25.35 14.08 20.62
N THR A 933 26.39 14.90 20.53
CA THR A 933 27.62 14.60 19.77
C THR A 933 28.81 14.34 20.67
N GLU A 934 28.77 14.80 21.91
CA GLU A 934 29.87 14.64 22.86
C GLU A 934 29.35 14.79 24.31
N ILE A 935 29.93 14.03 25.23
CA ILE A 935 29.66 14.13 26.67
C ILE A 935 30.92 14.64 27.37
N GLN A 936 30.77 15.70 28.16
CA GLN A 936 31.86 16.31 28.91
C GLN A 936 31.57 16.26 30.42
N ILE A 937 32.64 16.06 31.19
CA ILE A 937 32.64 16.39 32.62
C ILE A 937 33.17 17.82 32.75
N VAL A 938 32.38 18.68 33.39
CA VAL A 938 32.68 20.09 33.66
C VAL A 938 32.75 20.31 35.17
N ASP A 939 33.36 21.42 35.59
CA ASP A 939 33.34 21.81 37.00
C ASP A 939 31.93 22.23 37.46
N GLU A 940 31.79 22.56 38.76
CA GLU A 940 30.49 22.96 39.34
C GLU A 940 29.86 24.19 38.67
N SER A 941 30.68 25.08 38.13
CA SER A 941 30.27 26.30 37.42
C SER A 941 30.00 26.06 35.94
N GLY A 942 30.32 24.87 35.42
CA GLY A 942 30.17 24.52 34.01
C GLY A 942 31.38 24.89 33.14
N LEU A 943 32.56 25.11 33.71
CA LEU A 943 33.78 25.28 32.92
C LEU A 943 34.34 23.93 32.48
N SER A 944 34.83 23.86 31.25
CA SER A 944 35.37 22.61 30.67
C SER A 944 36.68 22.19 31.32
N LEU A 945 36.81 20.90 31.60
CA LEU A 945 38.00 20.28 32.20
C LEU A 945 38.86 19.51 31.17
N SER A 946 38.68 19.78 29.88
CA SER A 946 39.42 19.14 28.77
C SER A 946 39.38 17.60 28.78
N THR A 947 38.23 17.03 29.15
CA THR A 947 37.96 15.59 29.14
C THR A 947 36.57 15.33 28.56
N SER A 948 36.49 14.47 27.55
CA SER A 948 35.24 14.22 26.85
C SER A 948 35.17 12.86 26.18
N ILE A 949 33.94 12.45 25.89
CA ILE A 949 33.62 11.23 25.16
C ILE A 949 32.86 11.63 23.89
N PRO A 950 33.45 11.49 22.69
CA PRO A 950 32.74 11.76 21.44
C PRO A 950 31.70 10.68 21.16
N LEU A 951 30.60 11.05 20.51
CA LEU A 951 29.53 10.15 20.12
C LEU A 951 29.36 10.12 18.59
N PRO A 952 29.03 8.95 18.00
CA PRO A 952 28.86 7.65 18.66
C PRO A 952 30.21 6.95 18.94
N ILE A 953 30.28 6.19 20.04
CA ILE A 953 31.44 5.34 20.38
C ILE A 953 30.97 4.05 21.06
N THR A 954 31.71 2.96 20.87
CA THR A 954 31.44 1.69 21.57
C THR A 954 31.54 1.90 23.08
N GLY A 955 30.62 1.31 23.85
CA GLY A 955 30.50 1.54 25.30
C GLY A 955 29.54 2.66 25.70
N VAL A 956 28.94 3.39 24.74
CA VAL A 956 27.89 4.37 25.02
C VAL A 956 26.60 4.02 24.27
N THR A 957 25.50 3.91 25.00
CA THR A 957 24.16 3.73 24.44
C THR A 957 23.37 5.02 24.57
N VAL A 958 22.87 5.55 23.45
CA VAL A 958 22.10 6.79 23.40
C VAL A 958 20.66 6.49 22.99
N THR A 959 19.72 6.91 23.84
CA THR A 959 18.28 6.94 23.55
C THR A 959 17.80 8.39 23.63
N ASP A 960 16.53 8.65 23.32
CA ASP A 960 16.00 10.01 23.38
C ASP A 960 15.90 10.55 24.83
N THR A 961 15.76 9.64 25.80
CA THR A 961 15.53 9.97 27.21
C THR A 961 16.69 9.59 28.13
N SER A 962 17.67 8.82 27.65
CA SER A 962 18.83 8.42 28.44
C SER A 962 20.11 8.21 27.62
N ILE A 963 21.26 8.44 28.26
CA ILE A 963 22.59 8.06 27.78
C ILE A 963 23.23 7.18 28.87
N THR A 964 23.62 5.96 28.51
CA THR A 964 24.34 5.05 29.41
C THR A 964 25.78 4.90 28.93
N ILE A 965 26.74 5.11 29.81
CA ILE A 965 28.17 4.98 29.57
C ILE A 965 28.70 3.82 30.39
N ASP A 966 29.19 2.79 29.71
CA ASP A 966 29.90 1.66 30.31
C ASP A 966 31.36 2.05 30.54
N THR A 967 31.74 2.22 31.80
CA THR A 967 33.08 2.70 32.18
C THR A 967 34.18 1.66 32.06
N GLN A 968 33.83 0.39 31.90
CA GLN A 968 34.77 -0.69 31.60
C GLN A 968 35.20 -0.61 30.12
N THR A 969 34.33 -0.10 29.25
CA THR A 969 34.59 0.07 27.81
C THR A 969 35.17 1.45 27.46
N VAL A 970 34.66 2.54 28.05
CA VAL A 970 35.10 3.92 27.74
C VAL A 970 35.19 4.79 28.99
N GLN A 971 36.25 5.61 29.10
CA GLN A 971 36.55 6.34 30.33
C GLN A 971 36.76 7.83 30.11
N PHE A 972 36.46 8.63 31.13
CA PHE A 972 36.92 10.00 31.20
C PHE A 972 38.39 10.07 31.63
N GLY A 973 39.14 11.03 31.08
CA GLY A 973 40.53 11.25 31.42
C GLY A 973 40.72 11.77 32.85
N SER A 974 41.97 11.76 33.34
CA SER A 974 42.31 12.20 34.70
C SER A 974 42.01 13.67 34.99
N GLY A 975 41.77 14.50 33.97
CA GLY A 975 41.27 15.87 34.14
C GLY A 975 39.89 15.95 34.80
N ALA A 976 39.12 14.85 34.81
CA ALA A 976 37.82 14.79 35.47
C ALA A 976 37.90 14.71 37.02
N ASP A 977 39.04 14.27 37.59
CA ASP A 977 39.15 13.97 39.02
C ASP A 977 38.84 15.18 39.91
N SER A 978 38.04 14.96 40.94
CA SER A 978 37.79 15.93 42.02
C SER A 978 39.08 16.26 42.74
N THR A 979 39.24 17.53 43.11
CA THR A 979 40.36 18.03 43.90
C THR A 979 39.81 18.78 45.12
N SER A 980 40.69 19.11 46.07
CA SER A 980 40.31 19.88 47.26
C SER A 980 39.84 21.30 46.97
N SER A 981 40.23 21.89 45.83
CA SER A 981 39.81 23.23 45.40
C SER A 981 38.65 23.23 44.40
N SER A 982 38.34 22.08 43.80
CA SER A 982 37.23 21.87 42.86
C SER A 982 36.66 20.49 43.10
N ILE A 983 35.70 20.42 44.01
CA ILE A 983 35.21 19.15 44.57
C ILE A 983 34.11 18.55 43.68
N TYR A 984 33.18 19.37 43.18
CA TYR A 984 32.01 18.90 42.45
C TYR A 984 32.18 18.95 40.94
N ARG A 985 31.52 18.01 40.26
CA ARG A 985 31.48 17.82 38.82
C ARG A 985 30.04 17.79 38.33
N ARG A 986 29.86 18.20 37.08
CA ARG A 986 28.58 18.15 36.36
C ARG A 986 28.78 17.52 34.99
N ILE A 987 27.70 16.95 34.47
CA ILE A 987 27.66 16.48 33.08
C ILE A 987 27.18 17.60 32.17
N ARG A 988 27.90 17.81 31.07
CA ARG A 988 27.45 18.61 29.93
C ARG A 988 27.33 17.72 28.70
N VAL A 989 26.17 17.78 28.07
CA VAL A 989 25.88 17.16 26.79
C VAL A 989 26.03 18.21 25.71
N ILE A 990 27.03 18.03 24.84
CA ILE A 990 27.27 18.87 23.67
C ILE A 990 26.39 18.35 22.54
N SER A 991 25.80 19.27 21.78
CA SER A 991 25.00 18.94 20.61
C SER A 991 25.14 20.00 19.53
N PRO A 992 24.67 19.76 18.30
CA PRO A 992 24.53 20.79 17.27
C PRO A 992 23.50 21.88 17.62
N ARG A 993 22.85 21.78 18.78
CA ARG A 993 21.92 22.75 19.37
C ARG A 993 22.66 23.54 20.46
N ASN A 994 21.96 23.99 21.50
CA ASN A 994 22.64 24.50 22.69
C ASN A 994 23.06 23.33 23.59
N ASP A 995 24.18 23.48 24.28
CA ASP A 995 24.67 22.51 25.25
C ASP A 995 23.71 22.37 26.43
N ALA A 996 23.47 21.14 26.88
CA ALA A 996 22.64 20.84 28.04
C ALA A 996 23.52 20.45 29.23
N THR A 997 23.51 21.24 30.31
CA THR A 997 24.29 20.95 31.53
C THR A 997 23.35 20.46 32.63
N ALA A 998 23.68 19.34 33.28
CA ALA A 998 22.92 18.75 34.38
C ALA A 998 22.68 19.76 35.51
N PRO A 999 21.53 19.75 36.22
CA PRO A 999 21.26 20.70 37.30
C PRO A 999 22.30 20.66 38.42
N ILE A 1000 22.53 21.80 39.12
CA ILE A 1000 23.49 21.88 40.24
C ILE A 1000 23.13 20.92 41.39
N SER A 1001 21.85 20.58 41.55
CA SER A 1001 21.39 19.58 42.53
C SER A 1001 21.85 18.15 42.24
N GLN A 1002 22.44 17.91 41.06
CA GLN A 1002 22.97 16.62 40.61
C GLN A 1002 24.51 16.61 40.61
N ASN A 1003 25.15 17.53 41.33
CA ASN A 1003 26.60 17.57 41.50
C ASN A 1003 27.11 16.26 42.12
N PHE A 1004 28.20 15.72 41.59
CA PHE A 1004 28.86 14.52 42.09
C PHE A 1004 30.38 14.71 42.15
N GLN A 1005 31.07 13.83 42.87
CA GLN A 1005 32.54 13.79 42.91
C GLN A 1005 33.05 12.74 41.91
N VAL A 1006 34.26 12.92 41.40
CA VAL A 1006 34.91 11.93 40.52
C VAL A 1006 36.25 11.56 41.12
N ALA A 1007 36.53 10.26 41.24
CA ALA A 1007 37.81 9.79 41.74
C ALA A 1007 38.15 8.40 41.19
N LEU A 1008 39.39 7.99 41.43
CA LEU A 1008 39.80 6.60 41.35
C LEU A 1008 39.89 6.02 42.77
N PRO A 1009 39.56 4.74 43.01
CA PRO A 1009 39.85 4.07 44.26
C PRO A 1009 41.32 4.27 44.64
N PRO A 1010 41.61 4.63 45.90
CA PRO A 1010 42.98 4.92 46.28
C PRO A 1010 43.81 3.64 46.18
N THR A 1011 45.05 3.75 45.74
CA THR A 1011 45.99 2.61 45.71
C THR A 1011 47.16 2.86 46.65
N PHE A 1012 47.88 1.80 46.98
CA PHE A 1012 49.09 1.87 47.79
C PHE A 1012 50.29 1.39 46.99
N THR A 1013 51.38 2.16 47.04
CA THR A 1013 52.67 1.80 46.42
C THR A 1013 53.77 1.65 47.46
N SER A 1014 53.92 2.62 48.38
CA SER A 1014 54.97 2.58 49.40
C SER A 1014 54.74 3.57 50.55
N LEU A 1015 55.30 3.28 51.72
CA LEU A 1015 55.50 4.25 52.80
C LEU A 1015 56.93 4.80 52.81
N THR A 1016 57.08 6.11 52.95
CA THR A 1016 58.38 6.79 53.14
C THR A 1016 58.29 7.84 54.26
N GLY A 1017 59.40 8.49 54.61
CA GLY A 1017 59.44 9.57 55.60
C GLY A 1017 60.86 10.10 55.74
N SER A 1018 61.05 11.42 55.72
CA SER A 1018 62.40 12.03 55.72
C SER A 1018 63.06 12.04 57.10
N THR A 1019 62.28 11.88 58.16
CA THR A 1019 62.75 11.85 59.56
C THR A 1019 61.99 10.88 60.47
N GLY A 1020 60.79 10.44 60.08
CA GLY A 1020 59.90 9.63 60.94
C GLY A 1020 59.93 8.13 60.69
N LEU A 1021 60.18 7.65 59.47
CA LEU A 1021 60.09 6.21 59.15
C LEU A 1021 61.47 5.64 58.79
N ALA A 1022 62.04 4.82 59.68
CA ALA A 1022 63.33 4.15 59.45
C ALA A 1022 63.24 2.65 59.78
N SER A 1023 63.60 1.79 58.82
CA SER A 1023 63.57 0.32 58.97
C SER A 1023 62.25 -0.23 59.54
N ALA A 1024 61.12 0.28 59.01
CA ALA A 1024 59.76 -0.04 59.47
C ALA A 1024 59.44 0.33 60.93
N ASN A 1025 60.15 1.31 61.50
CA ASN A 1025 59.76 1.97 62.75
C ASN A 1025 59.41 3.43 62.46
N PHE A 1026 58.19 3.81 62.80
CA PHE A 1026 57.66 5.15 62.68
C PHE A 1026 57.75 5.90 64.01
N GLU A 1027 58.35 7.08 63.96
CA GLU A 1027 58.44 8.04 65.05
C GLU A 1027 57.39 9.11 64.84
N ARG A 1028 56.49 9.26 65.82
CA ARG A 1028 55.35 10.18 65.70
C ARG A 1028 55.78 11.63 65.51
N ASN A 1029 56.92 12.04 66.07
CA ASN A 1029 57.52 13.36 65.91
C ASN A 1029 58.22 13.59 64.55
N GLY A 1030 58.16 12.61 63.63
CA GLY A 1030 58.68 12.71 62.26
C GLY A 1030 57.58 12.64 61.21
N THR A 1031 57.96 12.73 59.92
CA THR A 1031 57.00 12.69 58.81
C THR A 1031 56.73 11.27 58.31
N LEU A 1032 55.49 11.00 57.89
CA LEU A 1032 55.07 9.76 57.24
C LEU A 1032 54.40 10.08 55.90
N VAL A 1033 54.93 9.54 54.80
CA VAL A 1033 54.44 9.77 53.43
C VAL A 1033 53.86 8.49 52.87
N PHE A 1034 52.56 8.51 52.59
CA PHE A 1034 51.84 7.47 51.87
C PHE A 1034 51.89 7.75 50.37
N ASN A 1035 52.43 6.83 49.57
CA ASN A 1035 52.52 6.97 48.11
C ASN A 1035 51.54 6.00 47.43
N GLY A 1036 50.87 6.46 46.38
CA GLY A 1036 49.83 5.72 45.67
C GLY A 1036 49.22 6.50 44.52
N THR A 1037 48.00 6.15 44.11
CA THR A 1037 47.15 6.92 43.19
C THR A 1037 45.77 7.14 43.83
N GLY A 1038 44.96 8.05 43.26
CA GLY A 1038 43.62 8.35 43.80
C GLY A 1038 43.62 9.18 45.08
N LEU A 1039 44.70 9.91 45.36
CA LEU A 1039 44.92 10.60 46.65
C LEU A 1039 44.56 12.10 46.62
N ALA A 1040 44.25 12.67 45.44
CA ALA A 1040 44.01 14.10 45.24
C ALA A 1040 42.82 14.66 46.04
N ASN A 1041 41.84 13.81 46.35
CA ASN A 1041 40.64 14.15 47.11
C ASN A 1041 40.37 13.10 48.20
N PHE A 1042 41.40 12.71 48.95
CA PHE A 1042 41.22 11.79 50.07
C PHE A 1042 40.33 12.43 51.15
N THR A 1043 39.46 11.66 51.79
CA THR A 1043 38.59 12.15 52.88
C THR A 1043 39.21 11.93 54.24
N GLN A 1044 39.95 10.83 54.41
CA GLN A 1044 40.57 10.47 55.68
C GLN A 1044 41.84 9.65 55.50
N ILE A 1045 42.88 9.95 56.28
CA ILE A 1045 44.05 9.08 56.49
C ILE A 1045 44.13 8.68 57.97
N GLN A 1046 44.27 7.39 58.25
CA GLN A 1046 44.25 6.86 59.60
C GLN A 1046 45.35 5.81 59.79
N ILE A 1047 45.94 5.76 60.98
CA ILE A 1047 46.76 4.62 61.40
C ILE A 1047 45.83 3.54 61.97
N VAL A 1048 45.91 2.36 61.38
CA VAL A 1048 45.09 1.18 61.70
C VAL A 1048 45.95 0.07 62.29
N ASP A 1049 45.33 -0.95 62.86
CA ASP A 1049 46.04 -2.13 63.35
C ASP A 1049 46.61 -3.00 62.21
N SER A 1050 47.30 -4.08 62.56
CA SER A 1050 47.89 -5.03 61.58
C SER A 1050 46.85 -5.66 60.63
N THR A 1051 45.60 -5.80 61.08
CA THR A 1051 44.50 -6.35 60.27
C THR A 1051 43.83 -5.30 59.38
N GLY A 1052 44.14 -4.00 59.58
CA GLY A 1052 43.55 -2.89 58.83
C GLY A 1052 42.32 -2.28 59.50
N ASN A 1053 42.02 -2.67 60.73
CA ASN A 1053 40.88 -2.13 61.50
C ASN A 1053 41.26 -0.84 62.23
N ALA A 1054 40.28 0.06 62.38
CA ALA A 1054 40.46 1.31 63.11
C ALA A 1054 40.79 1.04 64.59
N ILE A 1055 41.80 1.73 65.11
CA ILE A 1055 42.18 1.65 66.53
C ILE A 1055 41.14 2.43 67.34
N THR A 1056 40.55 1.79 68.36
CA THR A 1056 39.52 2.40 69.20
C THR A 1056 40.01 3.74 69.78
N SER A 1057 39.16 4.78 69.67
CA SER A 1057 39.43 6.14 70.15
C SER A 1057 40.53 6.93 69.43
N VAL A 1058 41.13 6.39 68.36
CA VAL A 1058 42.06 7.15 67.49
C VAL A 1058 41.29 7.73 66.31
N THR A 1059 41.24 9.06 66.21
CA THR A 1059 40.57 9.73 65.09
C THR A 1059 41.50 9.84 63.89
N GLY A 1060 41.03 9.45 62.70
CA GLY A 1060 41.76 9.67 61.45
C GLY A 1060 41.81 11.15 61.06
N LEU A 1061 42.82 11.55 60.31
CA LEU A 1061 43.02 12.93 59.87
C LEU A 1061 42.23 13.19 58.59
N GLY A 1062 41.32 14.16 58.61
CA GLY A 1062 40.75 14.74 57.39
C GLY A 1062 41.72 15.74 56.74
N GLN A 1063 41.38 16.21 55.54
CA GLN A 1063 42.24 17.14 54.77
C GLN A 1063 42.64 18.39 55.57
N ALA A 1064 41.68 19.06 56.23
CA ALA A 1064 41.95 20.29 56.99
C ALA A 1064 42.87 20.03 58.21
N THR A 1065 42.64 18.93 58.94
CA THR A 1065 43.46 18.55 60.10
C THR A 1065 44.88 18.14 59.69
N LEU A 1066 45.01 17.42 58.56
CA LEU A 1066 46.31 17.06 58.00
C LEU A 1066 47.13 18.31 57.67
N VAL A 1067 46.57 19.25 56.91
CA VAL A 1067 47.27 20.48 56.51
C VAL A 1067 47.54 21.38 57.72
N GLY A 1068 46.58 21.51 58.64
CA GLY A 1068 46.74 22.29 59.87
C GLY A 1068 47.82 21.76 60.83
N SER A 1069 48.21 20.49 60.68
CA SER A 1069 49.31 19.85 61.43
C SER A 1069 50.63 19.79 60.64
N GLY A 1070 50.77 20.59 59.58
CA GLY A 1070 52.00 20.66 58.77
C GLY A 1070 52.15 19.55 57.72
N GLY A 1071 51.09 18.76 57.47
CA GLY A 1071 51.03 17.78 56.41
C GLY A 1071 50.69 18.38 55.04
N ALA A 1072 50.82 17.59 53.99
CA ALA A 1072 50.48 17.97 52.61
C ALA A 1072 49.92 16.77 51.85
N PHE A 1073 49.19 17.01 50.77
CA PHE A 1073 48.68 15.93 49.92
C PHE A 1073 48.62 16.36 48.46
N GLY A 1074 48.63 15.37 47.57
CA GLY A 1074 48.48 15.54 46.13
C GLY A 1074 47.94 14.27 45.48
N ALA A 1075 47.95 14.20 44.16
CA ALA A 1075 47.37 13.07 43.42
C ALA A 1075 48.05 11.72 43.73
N THR A 1076 49.35 11.74 44.07
CA THR A 1076 50.17 10.53 44.23
C THR A 1076 50.79 10.35 45.61
N SER A 1077 50.65 11.31 46.52
CA SER A 1077 51.20 11.19 47.87
C SER A 1077 50.41 11.95 48.92
N ILE A 1078 50.36 11.42 50.14
CA ILE A 1078 49.86 12.10 51.35
C ILE A 1078 50.96 12.09 52.40
N THR A 1079 51.40 13.28 52.83
CA THR A 1079 52.38 13.49 53.88
C THR A 1079 51.67 13.85 55.19
N VAL A 1080 51.79 12.99 56.18
CA VAL A 1080 51.45 13.25 57.58
C VAL A 1080 52.59 14.00 58.23
N GLY A 1081 52.26 15.14 58.86
CA GLY A 1081 53.20 15.97 59.60
C GLY A 1081 53.61 15.34 60.93
N THR A 1082 54.51 16.03 61.62
CA THR A 1082 54.99 15.63 62.94
C THR A 1082 53.87 15.74 63.97
N ASP A 1083 53.66 14.71 64.77
CA ASP A 1083 52.66 14.63 65.84
C ASP A 1083 51.22 14.99 65.41
N SER A 1084 50.88 14.74 64.14
CA SER A 1084 49.55 15.05 63.59
C SER A 1084 48.40 14.31 64.28
N PHE A 1085 48.66 13.16 64.90
CA PHE A 1085 47.64 12.38 65.62
C PHE A 1085 47.61 12.73 67.11
N THR A 1086 46.50 13.33 67.56
CA THR A 1086 46.34 13.82 68.94
C THR A 1086 46.19 12.72 69.99
N GLN A 1087 45.93 11.46 69.60
CA GLN A 1087 45.90 10.27 70.48
C GLN A 1087 47.14 9.38 70.27
N GLY A 1088 48.32 9.99 70.18
CA GLY A 1088 49.58 9.28 69.90
C GLY A 1088 49.89 8.12 70.85
N ASN A 1089 49.53 8.23 72.12
CA ASN A 1089 49.72 7.18 73.12
C ASN A 1089 48.95 5.88 72.79
N LEU A 1090 47.82 5.96 72.09
CA LEU A 1090 47.05 4.79 71.68
C LEU A 1090 47.63 4.12 70.43
N LEU A 1091 48.39 4.88 69.63
CA LEU A 1091 49.11 4.35 68.48
C LEU A 1091 50.31 3.54 68.92
N ASP A 1092 51.05 4.03 69.92
CA ASP A 1092 52.31 3.45 70.38
C ASP A 1092 52.23 1.94 70.63
N SER A 1093 53.19 1.20 70.08
CA SER A 1093 53.29 -0.25 70.19
C SER A 1093 54.73 -0.71 70.04
N VAL A 1094 55.12 -1.71 70.83
CA VAL A 1094 56.42 -2.38 70.72
C VAL A 1094 56.37 -3.65 69.88
N THR A 1095 55.16 -4.11 69.52
CA THR A 1095 54.96 -5.24 68.62
C THR A 1095 55.37 -4.83 67.21
N ALA A 1096 56.31 -5.56 66.62
CA ALA A 1096 56.84 -5.27 65.29
C ALA A 1096 55.74 -5.25 64.23
N LEU A 1097 55.76 -4.24 63.33
CA LEU A 1097 54.85 -4.13 62.18
C LEU A 1097 53.35 -4.16 62.55
N ASN A 1098 52.98 -3.73 63.76
CA ASN A 1098 51.61 -3.84 64.26
C ASN A 1098 50.68 -2.70 63.82
N ARG A 1099 51.19 -1.76 63.02
CA ARG A 1099 50.44 -0.61 62.51
C ARG A 1099 50.55 -0.51 60.99
N ARG A 1100 49.47 -0.08 60.36
CA ARG A 1100 49.38 0.16 58.91
C ARG A 1100 48.69 1.50 58.68
N VAL A 1101 48.70 2.00 57.46
CA VAL A 1101 47.99 3.22 57.06
C VAL A 1101 46.78 2.85 56.23
N LYS A 1102 45.61 3.37 56.61
CA LYS A 1102 44.41 3.33 55.79
C LYS A 1102 44.14 4.72 55.21
N VAL A 1103 43.97 4.80 53.90
CA VAL A 1103 43.52 6.02 53.21
C VAL A 1103 42.15 5.75 52.61
N THR A 1104 41.22 6.65 52.86
CA THR A 1104 39.87 6.64 52.31
C THR A 1104 39.68 7.87 51.43
N ASN A 1105 39.05 7.69 50.28
CA ASN A 1105 38.54 8.76 49.43
C ASN A 1105 37.04 8.51 49.15
N PRO A 1106 36.36 9.36 48.38
CA PRO A 1106 34.92 9.24 48.16
C PRO A 1106 34.46 7.94 47.49
N VAL A 1107 35.32 7.24 46.74
CA VAL A 1107 34.96 6.03 45.98
C VAL A 1107 35.56 4.75 46.56
N GLY A 1108 36.38 4.84 47.61
CA GLY A 1108 36.94 3.64 48.23
C GLY A 1108 37.99 3.90 49.31
N SER A 1109 38.57 2.81 49.82
CA SER A 1109 39.67 2.89 50.78
C SER A 1109 40.72 1.82 50.51
N VAL A 1110 41.97 2.12 50.83
CA VAL A 1110 43.10 1.20 50.72
C VAL A 1110 43.84 1.14 52.06
N VAL A 1111 44.33 -0.04 52.40
CA VAL A 1111 45.22 -0.24 53.54
C VAL A 1111 46.59 -0.64 53.00
N SER A 1112 47.65 0.04 53.44
CA SER A 1112 49.04 -0.27 53.09
C SER A 1112 49.39 -1.73 53.38
N ASP A 1113 50.34 -2.37 52.69
CA ASP A 1113 50.60 -3.80 52.85
C ASP A 1113 50.87 -4.26 54.30
N ASN A 1114 50.54 -5.52 54.62
CA ASN A 1114 50.82 -6.13 55.94
C ASN A 1114 52.25 -6.71 56.04
N ASN A 1115 53.22 -6.05 55.42
CA ASN A 1115 54.64 -6.43 55.46
C ASN A 1115 55.50 -5.16 55.54
N SER A 1116 56.83 -5.29 55.45
CA SER A 1116 57.75 -4.14 55.60
C SER A 1116 57.59 -3.01 54.58
N SER A 1117 56.86 -3.20 53.47
CA SER A 1117 56.55 -2.12 52.52
C SER A 1117 55.48 -1.15 53.05
N GLY A 1118 54.58 -1.60 53.93
CA GLY A 1118 53.38 -0.86 54.33
C GLY A 1118 52.99 -0.94 55.82
N ALA A 1119 53.65 -1.79 56.60
CA ALA A 1119 53.44 -1.90 58.03
C ALA A 1119 54.64 -1.33 58.80
N PHE A 1120 54.40 -0.82 60.01
CA PHE A 1120 55.44 -0.25 60.86
C PHE A 1120 55.13 -0.47 62.34
N THR A 1121 56.18 -0.36 63.16
CA THR A 1121 56.10 -0.24 64.61
C THR A 1121 56.08 1.25 64.95
N VAL A 1122 55.18 1.73 65.80
CA VAL A 1122 55.10 3.16 66.12
C VAL A 1122 55.45 3.43 67.57
N SER A 1123 56.24 4.46 67.79
CA SER A 1123 56.51 5.02 69.10
C SER A 1123 56.89 6.49 68.96
N ASP A 1124 57.10 7.17 70.07
CA ASP A 1124 57.76 8.47 70.10
C ASP A 1124 58.91 8.41 71.12
N GLU A 1125 59.79 9.40 71.15
CA GLU A 1125 60.80 9.51 72.19
C GLU A 1125 60.12 9.76 73.55
N ALA A 1126 60.53 9.04 74.59
CA ALA A 1126 60.00 9.28 75.93
C ALA A 1126 60.44 10.65 76.42
N THR A 1127 59.54 11.41 77.06
CA THR A 1127 59.87 12.74 77.59
C THR A 1127 59.62 12.78 79.08
N PHE A 1128 60.41 13.60 79.77
CA PHE A 1128 60.40 13.72 81.23
C PHE A 1128 60.29 15.18 81.65
N GLY A 1129 59.73 15.42 82.83
CA GLY A 1129 59.69 16.75 83.45
C GLY A 1129 60.95 17.05 84.25
N THR A 1130 60.86 17.99 85.19
CA THR A 1130 61.92 18.20 86.19
C THR A 1130 62.09 16.99 87.12
N THR A 1131 63.19 16.90 87.87
CA THR A 1131 63.47 15.77 88.80
C THR A 1131 62.33 15.49 89.78
N ALA A 1132 61.73 16.54 90.36
CA ALA A 1132 60.61 16.40 91.30
C ALA A 1132 59.29 16.00 90.62
N GLN A 1133 59.20 16.13 89.30
CA GLN A 1133 58.02 15.73 88.51
C GLN A 1133 58.19 14.32 87.92
N THR A 1134 59.42 13.92 87.58
CA THR A 1134 59.71 12.66 86.87
C THR A 1134 59.66 11.43 87.77
N PHE A 1135 60.06 11.52 89.03
CA PHE A 1135 59.97 10.38 89.96
C PHE A 1135 58.90 10.64 91.03
N ALA A 1136 58.16 9.60 91.37
CA ALA A 1136 57.08 9.59 92.34
C ALA A 1136 56.90 8.17 92.91
N GLY A 1137 55.78 7.92 93.59
CA GLY A 1137 55.47 6.65 94.23
C GLY A 1137 55.78 6.64 95.72
N LEU A 1138 55.20 5.67 96.44
CA LEU A 1138 55.30 5.61 97.91
C LEU A 1138 56.75 5.49 98.39
N GLY A 1139 57.64 4.90 97.58
CA GLY A 1139 59.07 4.79 97.89
C GLY A 1139 59.90 6.04 97.59
N PHE A 1140 59.34 7.09 96.97
CA PHE A 1140 60.12 8.26 96.55
C PHE A 1140 59.79 9.52 97.36
N ASN A 1141 60.82 10.18 97.89
CA ASN A 1141 60.70 11.46 98.58
C ASN A 1141 61.14 12.62 97.66
N ALA A 1142 60.16 13.41 97.21
CA ALA A 1142 60.40 14.51 96.28
C ALA A 1142 61.25 15.67 96.86
N SER A 1143 61.26 15.87 98.19
CA SER A 1143 62.05 16.93 98.83
C SER A 1143 63.53 16.59 98.93
N THR A 1144 63.86 15.30 99.04
CA THR A 1144 65.24 14.83 99.19
C THR A 1144 65.78 14.14 97.93
N THR A 1145 64.94 13.86 96.94
CA THR A 1145 65.26 13.09 95.71
C THR A 1145 65.79 11.68 96.00
N ILE A 1146 65.33 11.09 97.11
CA ILE A 1146 65.71 9.74 97.54
C ILE A 1146 64.58 8.77 97.20
N TYR A 1147 64.94 7.66 96.53
CA TYR A 1147 64.08 6.48 96.40
C TYR A 1147 64.52 5.40 97.38
N ASP A 1148 63.61 4.92 98.21
CA ASP A 1148 63.78 3.82 99.14
C ASP A 1148 62.89 2.65 98.71
N LEU A 1149 63.53 1.55 98.31
CA LEU A 1149 62.85 0.35 97.81
C LEU A 1149 61.98 -0.32 98.87
N SER A 1150 62.34 -0.20 100.15
CA SER A 1150 61.60 -0.79 101.27
C SER A 1150 60.28 -0.08 101.57
N VAL A 1151 60.18 1.21 101.22
CA VAL A 1151 59.04 2.07 101.54
C VAL A 1151 57.92 1.96 100.50
N GLY A 1152 58.23 1.61 99.25
CA GLY A 1152 57.19 1.32 98.25
C GLY A 1152 57.66 1.43 96.81
N SER A 1153 56.69 1.49 95.90
CA SER A 1153 56.95 1.51 94.45
C SER A 1153 57.63 2.80 93.99
N LEU A 1154 58.44 2.68 92.93
CA LEU A 1154 58.93 3.78 92.10
C LEU A 1154 57.92 4.06 90.99
N VAL A 1155 57.46 5.29 90.86
CA VAL A 1155 56.69 5.76 89.71
C VAL A 1155 57.56 6.70 88.90
N ILE A 1156 57.61 6.48 87.59
CA ILE A 1156 58.26 7.37 86.63
C ILE A 1156 57.14 8.08 85.87
N ASN A 1157 57.07 9.40 85.97
CA ASN A 1157 56.14 10.24 85.23
C ASN A 1157 56.82 10.88 84.01
N GLY A 1158 56.06 11.05 82.94
CA GLY A 1158 56.52 11.64 81.69
C GLY A 1158 55.46 11.47 80.62
N ALA A 1159 55.89 11.31 79.37
CA ALA A 1159 55.00 10.98 78.26
C ALA A 1159 55.63 9.96 77.31
N ASN A 1160 54.80 9.38 76.44
CA ASN A 1160 55.18 8.42 75.40
C ASN A 1160 55.68 7.06 75.91
N PHE A 1161 55.27 6.65 77.12
CA PHE A 1161 55.78 5.42 77.72
C PHE A 1161 55.21 4.13 77.13
N ARG A 1162 54.08 4.19 76.41
CA ARG A 1162 53.49 2.98 75.80
C ARG A 1162 54.34 2.42 74.65
N GLY A 1163 55.19 3.24 74.06
CA GLY A 1163 56.14 2.85 73.00
C GLY A 1163 57.49 2.37 73.53
N VAL A 1164 57.70 2.31 74.85
CA VAL A 1164 58.97 1.86 75.45
C VAL A 1164 59.10 0.36 75.32
N LYS A 1165 60.18 -0.11 74.68
CA LYS A 1165 60.48 -1.55 74.51
C LYS A 1165 61.54 -2.06 75.47
N ASN A 1166 62.44 -1.20 75.94
CA ASN A 1166 63.45 -1.59 76.93
C ASN A 1166 63.61 -0.50 78.01
N ILE A 1167 63.76 -0.93 79.26
CA ILE A 1167 64.15 -0.09 80.39
C ILE A 1167 65.58 -0.46 80.78
N TYR A 1168 66.45 0.55 80.90
CA TYR A 1168 67.79 0.41 81.45
C TYR A 1168 67.94 1.28 82.70
N PHE A 1169 68.72 0.78 83.63
CA PHE A 1169 69.07 1.48 84.86
C PHE A 1169 70.52 1.95 84.75
N ASP A 1170 70.71 3.27 84.70
CA ASP A 1170 72.03 3.90 84.60
C ASP A 1170 72.65 4.07 85.98
N TYR A 1171 73.87 3.56 86.13
CA TYR A 1171 74.62 3.58 87.38
C TYR A 1171 75.41 4.87 87.59
N GLY A 1172 75.24 5.90 86.77
CA GLY A 1172 75.83 7.23 86.95
C GLY A 1172 77.34 7.31 86.71
N ASN A 1173 77.94 6.23 86.16
CA ASN A 1173 79.37 6.10 85.88
C ASN A 1173 79.64 5.74 84.40
N GLY A 1174 78.65 5.89 83.52
CA GLY A 1174 78.71 5.52 82.11
C GLY A 1174 78.40 4.05 81.82
N SER A 1175 78.13 3.22 82.83
CA SER A 1175 77.64 1.85 82.67
C SER A 1175 76.13 1.78 82.94
N VAL A 1176 75.43 0.94 82.17
CA VAL A 1176 73.97 0.73 82.28
C VAL A 1176 73.66 -0.75 82.52
N SER A 1177 72.48 -1.04 83.08
CA SER A 1177 72.03 -2.42 83.28
C SER A 1177 71.84 -3.18 81.97
N THR A 1178 71.63 -4.50 82.06
CA THR A 1178 71.05 -5.26 80.95
C THR A 1178 69.66 -4.71 80.64
N ALA A 1179 69.29 -4.72 79.35
CA ALA A 1179 67.98 -4.27 78.89
C ALA A 1179 66.87 -5.10 79.54
N THR A 1180 65.91 -4.44 80.19
CA THR A 1180 64.66 -5.10 80.59
C THR A 1180 63.64 -4.89 79.49
N ALA A 1181 63.32 -5.94 78.74
CA ALA A 1181 62.29 -5.89 77.71
C ALA A 1181 60.91 -5.66 78.36
N VAL A 1182 60.17 -4.68 77.87
CA VAL A 1182 58.86 -4.29 78.38
C VAL A 1182 57.86 -4.10 77.23
N ASN A 1183 56.59 -4.36 77.51
CA ASN A 1183 55.48 -4.08 76.62
C ASN A 1183 54.33 -3.53 77.44
N ALA A 1184 53.90 -2.30 77.19
CA ALA A 1184 52.83 -1.68 77.96
C ALA A 1184 51.49 -2.43 77.87
N SER A 1185 51.27 -3.21 76.81
CA SER A 1185 50.07 -4.05 76.65
C SER A 1185 50.17 -5.41 77.35
N ALA A 1186 51.38 -5.82 77.73
CA ALA A 1186 51.67 -7.08 78.44
C ALA A 1186 52.91 -6.89 79.34
N PRO A 1187 52.82 -6.08 80.40
CA PRO A 1187 54.00 -5.69 81.16
C PRO A 1187 54.55 -6.85 82.01
N PRO A 1188 55.87 -6.95 82.22
CA PRO A 1188 56.46 -7.94 83.12
C PRO A 1188 55.94 -7.80 84.55
N ALA A 1189 55.98 -8.90 85.32
CA ALA A 1189 55.56 -8.90 86.72
C ALA A 1189 56.31 -7.80 87.51
N GLY A 1190 55.53 -6.98 88.23
CA GLY A 1190 56.04 -5.88 89.04
C GLY A 1190 56.23 -4.55 88.31
N ILE A 1191 56.02 -4.48 86.99
CA ILE A 1191 55.97 -3.24 86.21
C ILE A 1191 54.54 -3.03 85.69
N SER A 1192 54.04 -1.79 85.72
CA SER A 1192 52.77 -1.42 85.08
C SER A 1192 52.85 -0.06 84.42
N PHE A 1193 52.05 0.14 83.37
CA PHE A 1193 51.97 1.41 82.63
C PHE A 1193 50.58 2.01 82.81
N SER A 1194 50.50 3.34 82.93
CA SER A 1194 49.21 4.03 82.91
C SER A 1194 48.55 3.96 81.52
N ALA A 1195 47.22 4.04 81.48
CA ALA A 1195 46.45 3.92 80.24
C ALA A 1195 46.75 5.07 79.25
N ASP A 1196 47.05 6.27 79.75
CA ASP A 1196 47.45 7.44 78.97
C ASP A 1196 48.94 7.42 78.58
N GLY A 1197 49.74 6.49 79.10
CA GLY A 1197 51.16 6.38 78.77
C GLY A 1197 52.05 7.42 79.43
N THR A 1198 51.59 8.04 80.52
CA THR A 1198 52.33 9.07 81.25
C THR A 1198 53.04 8.56 82.49
N GLN A 1199 52.78 7.32 82.93
CA GLN A 1199 53.40 6.73 84.12
C GLN A 1199 53.89 5.30 83.91
N ILE A 1200 55.07 4.99 84.43
CA ILE A 1200 55.58 3.63 84.63
C ILE A 1200 55.71 3.40 86.13
N THR A 1201 55.02 2.42 86.68
CA THR A 1201 55.16 2.02 88.09
C THR A 1201 56.00 0.76 88.17
N ILE A 1202 57.02 0.78 89.01
CA ILE A 1202 57.90 -0.35 89.32
C ILE A 1202 57.73 -0.65 90.81
N THR A 1203 57.21 -1.82 91.12
CA THR A 1203 56.98 -2.30 92.49
C THR A 1203 58.12 -3.20 92.94
N SER A 1204 58.14 -3.55 94.22
CA SER A 1204 59.10 -4.52 94.78
C SER A 1204 59.00 -5.93 94.15
N ALA A 1205 57.93 -6.24 93.42
CA ALA A 1205 57.81 -7.49 92.67
C ALA A 1205 58.74 -7.54 91.44
N PHE A 1206 59.26 -6.39 90.99
CA PHE A 1206 60.30 -6.33 89.97
C PHE A 1206 61.69 -6.26 90.64
N SER A 1207 62.60 -7.14 90.24
CA SER A 1207 63.96 -7.16 90.78
C SER A 1207 64.81 -6.03 90.19
N LEU A 1208 64.89 -4.89 90.88
CA LEU A 1208 65.79 -3.80 90.50
C LEU A 1208 67.26 -4.25 90.55
N PRO A 1209 68.14 -3.78 89.64
CA PRO A 1209 69.55 -4.14 89.67
C PRO A 1209 70.20 -3.71 90.98
N ALA A 1210 70.86 -4.64 91.67
CA ALA A 1210 71.50 -4.37 92.97
C ALA A 1210 72.51 -3.22 92.92
N SER A 1211 73.21 -3.03 91.78
CA SER A 1211 74.16 -1.92 91.58
C SER A 1211 73.50 -0.56 91.34
N TRP A 1212 72.20 -0.56 91.01
CA TRP A 1212 71.42 0.66 90.88
C TRP A 1212 70.89 1.13 92.24
N ILE A 1213 70.58 0.20 93.15
CA ILE A 1213 70.13 0.45 94.53
C ILE A 1213 71.31 0.79 95.46
N GLY A 1214 71.14 1.74 96.38
CA GLY A 1214 72.19 2.18 97.29
C GLY A 1214 73.20 3.18 96.69
N GLY A 1215 72.88 3.78 95.53
CA GLY A 1215 73.80 4.65 94.79
C GLY A 1215 73.26 6.06 94.55
N GLY A 1216 74.16 7.03 94.43
CA GLY A 1216 73.84 8.42 94.07
C GLY A 1216 73.82 8.65 92.55
N ASN A 1217 73.15 9.72 92.10
CA ASN A 1217 73.11 10.15 90.70
C ASN A 1217 72.62 9.07 89.72
N ARG A 1218 71.59 8.32 90.10
CA ARG A 1218 70.97 7.25 89.31
C ARG A 1218 69.94 7.81 88.33
N SER A 1219 69.89 7.25 87.12
CA SER A 1219 68.90 7.62 86.10
C SER A 1219 68.29 6.37 85.47
N VAL A 1220 67.17 6.55 84.77
CA VAL A 1220 66.52 5.49 83.99
C VAL A 1220 66.58 5.89 82.52
N ILE A 1221 67.00 4.96 81.66
CA ILE A 1221 66.98 5.14 80.21
C ILE A 1221 65.82 4.31 79.65
N LEU A 1222 64.92 4.98 78.97
CA LEU A 1222 63.82 4.36 78.25
C LEU A 1222 64.18 4.33 76.77
N ASN A 1223 64.27 3.12 76.22
CA ASN A 1223 64.47 2.88 74.80
C ASN A 1223 63.14 2.51 74.16
N THR A 1224 62.71 3.30 73.18
CA THR A 1224 61.42 3.14 72.51
C THR A 1224 61.52 2.24 71.29
N ALA A 1225 60.37 1.79 70.79
CA ALA A 1225 60.30 0.83 69.70
C ALA A 1225 61.07 1.30 68.45
N ALA A 1226 61.03 2.60 68.17
CA ALA A 1226 61.79 3.27 67.12
C ALA A 1226 63.28 3.50 67.41
N ASN A 1227 63.81 2.92 68.48
CA ASN A 1227 65.21 3.02 68.91
C ASN A 1227 65.64 4.41 69.41
N ARG A 1228 64.70 5.22 69.92
CA ARG A 1228 65.04 6.46 70.63
C ARG A 1228 65.32 6.17 72.09
N ASN A 1229 66.43 6.71 72.58
CA ASN A 1229 66.83 6.59 73.98
C ASN A 1229 66.57 7.92 74.66
N ALA A 1230 65.66 7.92 75.63
CA ALA A 1230 65.46 9.04 76.52
C ALA A 1230 66.00 8.69 77.90
N THR A 1231 66.82 9.56 78.47
CA THR A 1231 67.33 9.39 79.84
C THR A 1231 66.61 10.36 80.75
N THR A 1232 66.19 9.92 81.94
CA THR A 1232 65.45 10.78 82.88
C THR A 1232 66.23 12.05 83.27
N PHE A 1233 67.57 12.06 83.14
CA PHE A 1233 68.44 13.22 83.39
C PHE A 1233 69.63 13.26 82.44
N SER A 1234 70.24 14.45 82.28
CA SER A 1234 71.59 14.56 81.73
C SER A 1234 72.61 13.99 82.72
N THR A 1235 73.72 13.49 82.19
CA THR A 1235 74.84 12.93 82.97
C THR A 1235 75.25 13.86 84.12
N GLY A 1236 75.05 13.42 85.36
CA GLY A 1236 75.44 14.15 86.58
C GLY A 1236 74.29 14.61 87.49
N SER A 1237 73.02 14.48 87.08
CA SER A 1237 71.86 15.05 87.81
C SER A 1237 70.79 14.02 88.21
N GLY A 1238 71.19 12.84 88.71
CA GLY A 1238 70.29 11.72 89.02
C GLY A 1238 69.72 11.69 90.46
N ILE A 1239 68.91 10.67 90.76
CA ILE A 1239 68.36 10.44 92.12
C ILE A 1239 69.30 9.60 92.98
N THR A 1240 69.12 9.67 94.30
CA THR A 1240 69.79 8.73 95.23
C THR A 1240 68.86 7.56 95.53
N THR A 1241 69.36 6.34 95.44
CA THR A 1241 68.58 5.13 95.72
C THR A 1241 69.09 4.48 97.00
N GLN A 1242 68.19 3.90 97.79
CA GLN A 1242 68.50 3.14 99.00
C GLN A 1242 67.74 1.81 99.00
N PRO A 1243 68.35 0.75 99.54
CA PRO A 1243 67.76 -0.58 99.59
C PRO A 1243 66.54 -0.69 100.49
#